data_AF-A0A662M5J9-F1
#
_entry.id   AF-A0A662M5J9-F1
#
_cell.length_a   1.000
_cell.length_b   1.000
_cell.length_c   1.000
_cell.angle_alpha   90.00
_cell.angle_beta   90.00
_cell.angle_gamma   90.00
#
_symmetry.space_group_name_H-M   'P 1'
#
loop_
_entity.id
_entity.type
_entity.pdbx_description
1 polymer ?
#
loop_
_entity_poly.entity_id
_entity_poly.type
_entity_poly.pdbx_seq_one_letter_code
_entity_poly.pdbx_strand_id
1 'polypeptide(L)'
;HDSDGSIANYTWNFGDGNISHEQNPVHNYSQYGAYYVTLTIKDDDSASNSTTKMVNTFNEIPYVNFFWSPLAPTVLDMVQFSDNSSGIDDEIVNWTWDFGDGNTSYEQNPAHQFAEKKTYTVTLTVIDEGYALNTRSKEIEIVNAPPVVNFSWEPQYPADGEAVNFTDESYDMDGYIVNYTWNFGDGNISYERNATHTFAKSGTYAINLTVRDNDGASSSKVYYIRIANIYVDDDAPPEWYDAKHVHTVQEAVNNASEGYHIYVLEGNYRENVVVDKTVIIEGENAVIDGMGAGNAITVTADKTEIKNLEVKNASNNAGMEVQANNVTIKNCVFTDSKIGLYMKGDDGKVTNSSITGNIKGAIIDGSRNLIENNNILQNTNGTDINGDGNKVDSNNFVNNIFAVEIINGDGNKVDSNNFEGNSFAIDVYTSGECNIDGNNINGNGNGIRLLSDNSTSVDNNTLNLNAVGILINGDGHRITNCSITNNNNGINIDSSYNTLINGCSFSDNGYGIYIDGSDYITVSNSEFDSHSPDGLYATNSSRIGIFGSSFSYGGVNIRECSVVEINYCNYTGGYGLNLTNSSAMIKNCTVHGGDVGLAAHGGNITLRDSEIYGNDIGVKMQGRGMIGNCSIHDNTYGIYGADWDGLGSVNITASLSKNVYGIYLDNFSYSTLENISFLNNTCGLYMKNSSYNNVLNCTLSKNEKSIVMENSQHNTLKNNTMKESSTAFEIVNSRYNSISENEIKESGTGLLLSYSPLNTFTENKFNENDYGIDVEGSEVEHFYEDMDASNKVNGMPVYYMVNGSAGTINGMAGYIAFINCADFAVNASTENNGEGILIVNSSNFSVTGSNFSDNIDGVVVISSGNGVIKNTIISFNTNDGVIFRSSHDISITNCNISSNGQRGINMYSVGKENGNFAIKDSTISFNWLGINIENVDSNKIENATIYENEKSGIRLFKSDNNFISSNRIYGNEYGIHMINSELSNISINEIRENDEGVNLSQSHMVKLFGNTLNNSDTGLYAGDSSADVTNCIFKENDKGVYARHSSLDITDCSFTNNFYGLHVSMSTLSVEKCDVTENNYGISLYSSDNASIEDCDGIYNNTYGIFSNSSSYAEIRNCSIFGNEYGLFIEDGSDNRVEKCTIYNNT
;
A
#
# COMPACT_ATOMS: atom_id res chain seq x y z
N HIS A 1 -40.47 143.63 22.02
CA HIS A 1 -41.49 144.47 22.66
C HIS A 1 -40.84 145.82 22.90
N ASP A 2 -41.62 146.90 22.84
CA ASP A 2 -41.19 148.23 23.21
C ASP A 2 -41.72 148.55 24.61
N SER A 3 -40.87 149.12 25.48
CA SER A 3 -41.16 149.34 26.90
C SER A 3 -41.65 150.75 27.22
N ASP A 4 -41.34 151.73 26.39
CA ASP A 4 -41.78 153.13 26.51
C ASP A 4 -42.74 153.59 25.40
N GLY A 5 -42.92 152.79 24.34
CA GLY A 5 -43.86 153.04 23.24
C GLY A 5 -44.53 151.78 22.67
N SER A 6 -44.72 151.74 21.35
CA SER A 6 -45.39 150.67 20.62
C SER A 6 -44.70 150.30 19.29
N ILE A 7 -44.76 149.02 18.89
CA ILE A 7 -44.10 148.53 17.67
C ILE A 7 -44.93 148.88 16.41
N ALA A 8 -44.27 149.41 15.38
CA ALA A 8 -44.86 149.86 14.13
C ALA A 8 -44.68 148.91 12.92
N ASN A 9 -43.65 148.03 12.85
CA ASN A 9 -43.41 147.18 11.65
C ASN A 9 -42.58 145.88 11.87
N TYR A 10 -42.72 144.86 10.98
CA TYR A 10 -42.00 143.56 10.96
C TYR A 10 -41.43 143.16 9.56
N THR A 11 -40.29 142.44 9.51
CA THR A 11 -39.69 141.87 8.27
C THR A 11 -38.91 140.57 8.54
N TRP A 12 -39.12 139.49 7.76
CA TRP A 12 -38.47 138.17 7.79
C TRP A 12 -37.65 137.88 6.50
N ASN A 13 -36.58 137.08 6.60
CA ASN A 13 -35.77 136.57 5.49
C ASN A 13 -35.40 135.09 5.76
N PHE A 14 -35.66 134.16 4.84
CA PHE A 14 -35.45 132.71 5.05
C PHE A 14 -34.05 132.19 4.70
N GLY A 15 -33.18 133.05 4.19
CA GLY A 15 -31.79 132.69 3.90
C GLY A 15 -31.57 131.99 2.56
N ASP A 16 -32.61 131.82 1.75
CA ASP A 16 -32.57 131.26 0.40
C ASP A 16 -32.87 132.32 -0.69
N GLY A 17 -33.02 133.58 -0.29
CA GLY A 17 -33.39 134.71 -1.16
C GLY A 17 -34.83 135.20 -1.02
N ASN A 18 -35.67 134.50 -0.24
CA ASN A 18 -37.08 134.88 -0.04
C ASN A 18 -37.30 135.65 1.28
N ILE A 19 -38.19 136.68 1.27
CA ILE A 19 -38.56 137.52 2.44
C ILE A 19 -40.07 137.59 2.69
N SER A 20 -40.49 138.03 3.88
CA SER A 20 -41.89 138.32 4.25
C SER A 20 -42.01 139.52 5.20
N HIS A 21 -43.15 140.24 5.20
CA HIS A 21 -43.45 141.31 6.18
C HIS A 21 -44.56 140.93 7.17
N GLU A 22 -45.06 139.70 7.07
CA GLU A 22 -46.04 139.17 8.03
C GLU A 22 -45.38 138.89 9.37
N GLN A 23 -46.17 138.89 10.44
CA GLN A 23 -45.61 138.60 11.77
C GLN A 23 -45.09 137.15 11.87
N ASN A 24 -45.66 136.15 11.16
CA ASN A 24 -45.32 134.71 11.28
C ASN A 24 -45.45 133.87 9.96
N PRO A 25 -44.37 133.56 9.18
CA PRO A 25 -44.43 132.85 7.87
C PRO A 25 -43.85 131.38 7.80
N VAL A 26 -44.01 130.61 6.68
CA VAL A 26 -43.60 129.15 6.46
C VAL A 26 -42.78 128.89 5.15
N HIS A 27 -41.84 127.91 5.09
CA HIS A 27 -40.92 127.65 3.93
C HIS A 27 -40.37 126.17 3.75
N ASN A 28 -40.10 125.69 2.51
CA ASN A 28 -39.61 124.33 2.13
C ASN A 28 -38.32 124.33 1.27
N TYR A 29 -37.37 123.42 1.52
CA TYR A 29 -36.08 123.33 0.80
C TYR A 29 -36.02 122.18 -0.22
N SER A 30 -35.67 122.50 -1.48
CA SER A 30 -35.50 121.53 -2.58
C SER A 30 -34.10 120.92 -2.67
N GLN A 31 -33.17 121.39 -1.85
CA GLN A 31 -31.79 120.93 -1.78
C GLN A 31 -31.40 120.66 -0.33
N TYR A 32 -30.49 119.70 -0.15
CA TYR A 32 -29.82 119.48 1.12
C TYR A 32 -28.98 120.71 1.47
N GLY A 33 -29.22 121.34 2.62
CA GLY A 33 -28.54 122.60 2.95
C GLY A 33 -28.88 123.20 4.30
N ALA A 34 -28.03 124.15 4.72
CA ALA A 34 -28.16 124.93 5.96
C ALA A 34 -28.70 126.34 5.65
N TYR A 35 -29.83 126.73 6.23
CA TYR A 35 -30.52 127.98 5.87
C TYR A 35 -30.73 128.91 7.08
N TYR A 36 -30.37 130.19 6.96
CA TYR A 36 -30.43 131.20 8.03
C TYR A 36 -31.66 132.11 7.94
N VAL A 37 -32.58 131.96 8.89
CA VAL A 37 -33.86 132.68 8.94
C VAL A 37 -33.78 133.88 9.89
N THR A 38 -33.95 135.11 9.41
CA THR A 38 -33.83 136.40 10.16
C THR A 38 -35.17 137.13 10.30
N LEU A 39 -35.44 137.81 11.43
CA LEU A 39 -36.58 138.70 11.73
C LEU A 39 -36.10 140.09 12.20
N THR A 40 -36.69 141.20 11.72
CA THR A 40 -36.43 142.61 12.11
C THR A 40 -37.72 143.35 12.49
N ILE A 41 -37.69 144.23 13.52
CA ILE A 41 -38.83 145.04 14.04
C ILE A 41 -38.47 146.54 14.20
N LYS A 42 -39.45 147.48 14.10
CA LYS A 42 -39.28 148.95 14.29
C LYS A 42 -40.40 149.58 15.17
N ASP A 43 -40.09 150.48 16.11
CA ASP A 43 -41.03 151.15 17.05
C ASP A 43 -41.58 152.52 16.58
N ASP A 44 -42.49 153.11 17.36
CA ASP A 44 -43.21 154.36 17.07
C ASP A 44 -42.36 155.63 17.24
N ASP A 45 -41.25 155.54 17.98
CA ASP A 45 -40.16 156.53 17.98
C ASP A 45 -39.10 156.27 16.88
N SER A 46 -39.36 155.28 16.01
CA SER A 46 -38.57 154.89 14.83
C SER A 46 -37.26 154.11 15.08
N ALA A 47 -37.03 153.53 16.24
CA ALA A 47 -35.89 152.63 16.49
C ALA A 47 -36.19 151.17 16.07
N SER A 48 -35.16 150.35 15.78
CA SER A 48 -35.33 148.97 15.23
C SER A 48 -34.35 147.92 15.77
N ASN A 49 -34.73 146.62 15.75
CA ASN A 49 -33.93 145.47 16.23
C ASN A 49 -34.20 144.14 15.44
N SER A 50 -33.29 143.14 15.42
CA SER A 50 -33.43 141.87 14.67
C SER A 50 -32.81 140.60 15.32
N THR A 51 -33.20 139.38 14.86
CA THR A 51 -32.70 138.04 15.30
C THR A 51 -32.65 136.99 14.17
N THR A 52 -31.76 135.98 14.23
CA THR A 52 -31.57 134.92 13.18
C THR A 52 -31.47 133.47 13.75
N LYS A 53 -31.92 132.42 13.01
CA LYS A 53 -31.81 130.96 13.34
C LYS A 53 -31.52 130.05 12.12
N MET A 54 -31.01 128.83 12.31
CA MET A 54 -30.57 127.88 11.24
C MET A 54 -31.38 126.55 11.15
N VAL A 55 -31.51 125.94 9.95
CA VAL A 55 -32.17 124.62 9.65
C VAL A 55 -31.35 123.77 8.64
N ASN A 56 -31.28 122.41 8.77
CA ASN A 56 -30.45 121.46 7.97
C ASN A 56 -31.18 120.17 7.43
N THR A 57 -30.72 119.55 6.31
CA THR A 57 -31.23 118.29 5.65
C THR A 57 -30.07 117.46 4.96
N PHE A 58 -30.00 116.07 5.00
CA PHE A 58 -28.84 115.22 4.50
C PHE A 58 -29.12 113.73 4.03
N ASN A 59 -28.14 113.07 3.33
CA ASN A 59 -28.10 111.65 2.80
C ASN A 59 -27.28 110.64 3.68
N GLU A 60 -27.51 109.30 3.63
CA GLU A 60 -26.73 108.28 4.39
C GLU A 60 -25.57 107.63 3.58
N ILE A 61 -24.61 106.94 4.24
CA ILE A 61 -23.35 106.43 3.63
C ILE A 61 -23.34 104.88 3.42
N PRO A 62 -22.67 104.35 2.37
CA PRO A 62 -22.64 102.91 2.05
C PRO A 62 -21.69 102.08 2.95
N TYR A 63 -21.80 100.74 2.98
CA TYR A 63 -20.92 99.82 3.74
C TYR A 63 -19.88 99.12 2.84
N VAL A 64 -18.59 99.06 3.28
CA VAL A 64 -17.47 98.59 2.44
C VAL A 64 -16.75 97.35 2.99
N ASN A 65 -16.46 96.35 2.14
CA ASN A 65 -15.64 95.18 2.49
C ASN A 65 -14.99 94.51 1.25
N PHE A 66 -13.91 93.76 1.44
CA PHE A 66 -13.24 92.99 0.38
C PHE A 66 -12.28 91.89 0.88
N PHE A 67 -11.74 91.03 0.01
CA PHE A 67 -10.70 90.01 0.31
C PHE A 67 -9.77 89.75 -0.91
N TRP A 68 -8.73 88.92 -0.75
CA TRP A 68 -7.79 88.56 -1.83
C TRP A 68 -7.26 87.10 -1.80
N SER A 69 -6.59 86.67 -2.88
CA SER A 69 -5.91 85.37 -3.00
C SER A 69 -4.67 85.46 -3.93
N PRO A 70 -3.56 84.74 -3.67
CA PRO A 70 -3.32 83.83 -2.53
C PRO A 70 -3.16 84.57 -1.21
N LEU A 71 -3.31 83.86 -0.08
CA LEU A 71 -3.32 84.48 1.25
C LEU A 71 -1.96 85.05 1.67
N ALA A 72 -0.86 84.42 1.25
CA ALA A 72 0.52 84.88 1.45
C ALA A 72 1.23 84.97 0.08
N PRO A 73 0.95 86.02 -0.72
CA PRO A 73 1.53 86.15 -2.04
C PRO A 73 3.00 86.53 -1.97
N THR A 74 3.77 86.00 -2.90
CA THR A 74 5.11 86.48 -3.24
C THR A 74 5.02 87.61 -4.26
N VAL A 75 6.12 88.32 -4.49
CA VAL A 75 6.18 89.35 -5.55
C VAL A 75 5.95 88.78 -6.97
N LEU A 76 6.09 87.46 -7.16
CA LEU A 76 5.81 86.79 -8.43
C LEU A 76 4.33 86.43 -8.61
N ASP A 77 3.53 86.55 -7.56
CA ASP A 77 2.12 86.17 -7.59
C ASP A 77 1.24 87.33 -8.08
N MET A 78 0.35 87.03 -9.03
CA MET A 78 -0.76 87.92 -9.39
C MET A 78 -1.89 87.77 -8.36
N VAL A 79 -2.06 88.78 -7.51
CA VAL A 79 -3.06 88.77 -6.43
C VAL A 79 -4.42 89.18 -6.99
N GLN A 80 -5.44 88.37 -6.74
CA GLN A 80 -6.82 88.67 -7.13
C GLN A 80 -7.58 89.30 -5.97
N PHE A 81 -8.14 90.50 -6.15
CA PHE A 81 -8.97 91.20 -5.16
C PHE A 81 -10.45 91.07 -5.48
N SER A 82 -11.29 90.97 -4.45
CA SER A 82 -12.73 90.81 -4.61
C SER A 82 -13.54 91.70 -3.66
N ASP A 83 -14.44 92.51 -4.22
CA ASP A 83 -15.37 93.38 -3.51
C ASP A 83 -16.51 92.60 -2.84
N ASN A 84 -16.94 93.10 -1.68
CA ASN A 84 -18.08 92.60 -0.93
C ASN A 84 -18.81 93.76 -0.20
N SER A 85 -18.95 94.92 -0.87
CA SER A 85 -19.59 96.14 -0.37
C SER A 85 -21.10 96.21 -0.68
N SER A 86 -21.86 97.05 0.02
CA SER A 86 -23.33 97.22 -0.15
C SER A 86 -23.83 98.61 0.26
N GLY A 87 -24.78 99.20 -0.48
CA GLY A 87 -25.47 100.46 -0.12
C GLY A 87 -26.70 100.27 0.78
N ILE A 88 -27.11 101.31 1.52
CA ILE A 88 -28.21 101.26 2.52
C ILE A 88 -29.53 101.80 1.92
N ASP A 89 -29.49 102.99 1.33
CA ASP A 89 -30.61 103.71 0.71
C ASP A 89 -30.48 103.86 -0.82
N ASP A 90 -29.26 103.74 -1.36
CA ASP A 90 -28.94 103.82 -2.79
C ASP A 90 -27.96 102.69 -3.25
N GLU A 91 -27.93 102.32 -4.53
CA GLU A 91 -27.01 101.29 -5.08
C GLU A 91 -25.57 101.80 -5.23
N ILE A 92 -24.57 100.92 -5.06
CA ILE A 92 -23.16 101.27 -5.32
C ILE A 92 -22.90 101.31 -6.82
N VAL A 93 -22.37 102.43 -7.30
CA VAL A 93 -22.14 102.68 -8.73
C VAL A 93 -20.68 102.95 -9.09
N ASN A 94 -19.80 103.11 -8.10
CA ASN A 94 -18.38 103.34 -8.34
C ASN A 94 -17.51 102.61 -7.31
N TRP A 95 -16.44 101.97 -7.78
CA TRP A 95 -15.38 101.37 -6.97
C TRP A 95 -14.06 102.03 -7.32
N THR A 96 -13.27 102.35 -6.31
CA THR A 96 -11.91 102.82 -6.48
C THR A 96 -11.03 102.08 -5.49
N TRP A 97 -10.21 101.20 -6.03
CA TRP A 97 -9.15 100.50 -5.32
C TRP A 97 -7.88 101.30 -5.38
N ASP A 98 -7.23 101.48 -4.25
CA ASP A 98 -5.85 101.91 -4.13
C ASP A 98 -5.08 100.76 -3.48
N PHE A 99 -4.13 100.16 -4.20
CA PHE A 99 -3.39 99.02 -3.68
C PHE A 99 -2.31 99.42 -2.67
N GLY A 100 -2.14 100.72 -2.39
CA GLY A 100 -1.15 101.25 -1.46
C GLY A 100 0.28 101.28 -2.03
N ASP A 101 0.45 100.93 -3.31
CA ASP A 101 1.71 100.94 -4.03
C ASP A 101 1.82 102.09 -5.06
N GLY A 102 0.81 102.96 -5.10
CA GLY A 102 0.67 104.04 -6.08
C GLY A 102 -0.17 103.69 -7.29
N ASN A 103 -0.61 102.43 -7.45
CA ASN A 103 -1.55 102.02 -8.48
C ASN A 103 -2.98 101.96 -7.94
N THR A 104 -3.93 102.27 -8.82
CA THR A 104 -5.36 102.23 -8.53
C THR A 104 -6.11 101.43 -9.60
N SER A 105 -7.23 100.82 -9.23
CA SER A 105 -8.19 100.25 -10.19
C SER A 105 -9.61 100.73 -9.92
N TYR A 106 -10.41 100.82 -10.97
CA TYR A 106 -11.83 101.16 -10.89
C TYR A 106 -12.74 99.95 -11.17
N GLU A 107 -12.14 98.78 -11.41
CA GLU A 107 -12.88 97.54 -11.56
C GLU A 107 -13.43 97.08 -10.21
N GLN A 108 -14.58 96.40 -10.22
CA GLN A 108 -15.15 95.88 -8.98
C GLN A 108 -14.24 94.82 -8.33
N ASN A 109 -13.62 93.92 -9.13
CA ASN A 109 -12.77 92.82 -8.64
C ASN A 109 -11.44 92.77 -9.43
N PRO A 110 -10.47 93.64 -9.11
CA PRO A 110 -9.25 93.76 -9.90
C PRO A 110 -8.20 92.70 -9.56
N ALA A 111 -7.34 92.39 -10.53
CA ALA A 111 -6.09 91.67 -10.33
C ALA A 111 -4.93 92.66 -10.19
N HIS A 112 -4.02 92.42 -9.26
CA HIS A 112 -2.83 93.25 -9.08
C HIS A 112 -1.62 92.43 -8.65
N GLN A 113 -0.46 92.70 -9.24
CA GLN A 113 0.81 92.11 -8.83
C GLN A 113 1.65 93.19 -8.15
N PHE A 114 2.13 92.89 -6.96
CA PHE A 114 2.95 93.82 -6.20
C PHE A 114 4.42 93.67 -6.56
N ALA A 115 5.04 94.78 -6.95
CA ALA A 115 6.41 94.77 -7.44
C ALA A 115 7.47 94.66 -6.33
N GLU A 116 7.14 95.02 -5.08
CA GLU A 116 8.08 94.97 -3.96
C GLU A 116 7.53 94.13 -2.81
N LYS A 117 8.40 93.35 -2.16
CA LYS A 117 8.05 92.63 -0.94
C LYS A 117 7.97 93.61 0.24
N LYS A 118 6.74 93.92 0.65
CA LYS A 118 6.43 94.70 1.85
C LYS A 118 4.96 94.53 2.18
N THR A 119 4.55 95.11 3.30
CA THR A 119 3.14 95.25 3.63
C THR A 119 2.55 96.46 2.92
N TYR A 120 1.50 96.24 2.12
CA TYR A 120 0.73 97.28 1.47
C TYR A 120 -0.62 97.44 2.15
N THR A 121 -1.09 98.68 2.28
CA THR A 121 -2.46 98.97 2.74
C THR A 121 -3.36 99.12 1.53
N VAL A 122 -4.07 98.05 1.17
CA VAL A 122 -5.06 98.08 0.10
C VAL A 122 -6.32 98.74 0.62
N THR A 123 -6.85 99.70 -0.12
CA THR A 123 -8.00 100.52 0.24
C THR A 123 -9.04 100.44 -0.86
N LEU A 124 -10.26 100.06 -0.52
CA LEU A 124 -11.42 100.15 -1.40
C LEU A 124 -12.31 101.32 -0.96
N THR A 125 -12.58 102.23 -1.87
CA THR A 125 -13.60 103.29 -1.74
C THR A 125 -14.75 102.98 -2.67
N VAL A 126 -15.98 103.09 -2.17
CA VAL A 126 -17.20 102.94 -2.97
C VAL A 126 -18.09 104.17 -2.85
N ILE A 127 -18.82 104.48 -3.92
CA ILE A 127 -19.78 105.59 -3.98
C ILE A 127 -21.14 105.05 -4.43
N ASP A 128 -22.20 105.45 -3.74
CA ASP A 128 -23.57 105.14 -4.14
C ASP A 128 -24.20 106.19 -5.07
N GLU A 129 -25.40 105.91 -5.60
CA GLU A 129 -26.13 106.83 -6.49
C GLU A 129 -26.43 108.19 -5.87
N GLY A 130 -26.57 108.26 -4.54
CA GLY A 130 -26.74 109.48 -3.75
C GLY A 130 -25.45 110.28 -3.55
N TYR A 131 -24.36 109.86 -4.18
CA TYR A 131 -22.99 110.40 -4.06
C TYR A 131 -22.41 110.31 -2.65
N ALA A 132 -23.00 109.51 -1.77
CA ALA A 132 -22.39 109.22 -0.50
C ALA A 132 -21.27 108.19 -0.70
N LEU A 133 -20.15 108.43 -0.02
CA LEU A 133 -18.95 107.64 -0.18
C LEU A 133 -18.55 107.00 1.15
N ASN A 134 -18.03 105.79 1.08
CA ASN A 134 -17.35 105.18 2.22
C ASN A 134 -16.14 104.38 1.76
N THR A 135 -15.22 104.11 2.68
CA THR A 135 -13.91 103.53 2.39
C THR A 135 -13.53 102.50 3.44
N ARG A 136 -12.82 101.45 3.03
CA ARG A 136 -12.18 100.49 3.94
C ARG A 136 -10.80 100.08 3.46
N SER A 137 -9.88 99.89 4.41
CA SER A 137 -8.51 99.44 4.14
C SER A 137 -8.18 98.12 4.85
N LYS A 138 -7.28 97.32 4.25
CA LYS A 138 -6.70 96.09 4.82
C LYS A 138 -5.23 95.97 4.41
N GLU A 139 -4.41 95.39 5.29
CA GLU A 139 -2.99 95.15 5.03
C GLU A 139 -2.75 93.79 4.36
N ILE A 140 -1.99 93.78 3.28
CA ILE A 140 -1.48 92.58 2.60
C ILE A 140 0.04 92.57 2.68
N GLU A 141 0.63 91.47 3.13
CA GLU A 141 2.08 91.29 3.17
C GLU A 141 2.54 90.48 1.96
N ILE A 142 3.42 91.07 1.16
CA ILE A 142 4.04 90.41 0.00
C ILE A 142 5.43 89.93 0.39
N VAL A 143 5.68 88.63 0.24
CA VAL A 143 6.88 87.95 0.73
C VAL A 143 7.80 87.50 -0.41
N ASN A 144 8.95 86.90 -0.08
CA ASN A 144 9.96 86.43 -1.02
C ASN A 144 9.65 85.02 -1.56
N ALA A 145 10.00 84.74 -2.83
CA ALA A 145 10.00 83.40 -3.41
C ALA A 145 11.36 82.69 -3.20
N PRO A 146 11.42 81.39 -2.87
CA PRO A 146 12.69 80.67 -2.70
C PRO A 146 13.41 80.34 -4.02
N PRO A 147 14.75 80.15 -4.02
CA PRO A 147 15.53 79.84 -5.22
C PRO A 147 15.34 78.39 -5.69
N VAL A 148 15.57 78.14 -6.99
CA VAL A 148 15.56 76.80 -7.64
C VAL A 148 16.99 76.29 -7.80
N VAL A 149 17.26 75.03 -7.39
CA VAL A 149 18.63 74.46 -7.36
C VAL A 149 18.89 73.48 -8.49
N ASN A 150 19.98 73.69 -9.23
CA ASN A 150 20.53 72.69 -10.14
C ASN A 150 22.04 72.87 -10.30
N PHE A 151 22.73 71.82 -10.75
CA PHE A 151 24.13 71.93 -11.12
C PHE A 151 24.60 70.82 -12.07
N SER A 152 25.72 71.10 -12.73
CA SER A 152 26.48 70.18 -13.57
C SER A 152 27.95 70.17 -13.12
N TRP A 153 28.75 69.24 -13.65
CA TRP A 153 30.18 69.21 -13.42
C TRP A 153 30.97 68.87 -14.68
N GLU A 154 32.21 69.32 -14.72
CA GLU A 154 33.18 69.00 -15.78
C GLU A 154 34.57 68.79 -15.14
N PRO A 155 35.33 67.76 -15.54
CA PRO A 155 35.01 66.76 -16.57
C PRO A 155 34.01 65.68 -16.12
N GLN A 156 33.37 65.02 -17.09
CA GLN A 156 32.36 63.98 -16.84
C GLN A 156 32.94 62.74 -16.11
N TYR A 157 34.19 62.40 -16.39
CA TYR A 157 34.92 61.25 -15.82
C TYR A 157 36.18 61.72 -15.06
N PRO A 158 36.05 62.40 -13.91
CA PRO A 158 37.20 63.00 -13.27
C PRO A 158 38.08 61.96 -12.59
N ALA A 159 39.38 62.05 -12.85
CA ALA A 159 40.35 61.22 -12.17
C ALA A 159 40.68 61.77 -10.76
N ASP A 160 41.20 60.91 -9.89
CA ASP A 160 41.63 61.34 -8.56
C ASP A 160 42.66 62.50 -8.63
N GLY A 161 42.55 63.47 -7.74
CA GLY A 161 43.42 64.65 -7.80
C GLY A 161 43.15 65.63 -8.95
N GLU A 162 42.20 65.34 -9.85
CA GLU A 162 41.75 66.28 -10.88
C GLU A 162 40.78 67.31 -10.27
N ALA A 163 40.86 68.55 -10.78
CA ALA A 163 39.96 69.61 -10.38
C ALA A 163 38.62 69.43 -11.11
N VAL A 164 37.57 69.12 -10.37
CA VAL A 164 36.21 69.03 -10.88
C VAL A 164 35.54 70.38 -10.71
N ASN A 165 35.14 70.99 -11.81
CA ASN A 165 34.42 72.24 -11.81
C ASN A 165 32.92 71.97 -11.73
N PHE A 166 32.35 72.24 -10.58
CA PHE A 166 30.90 72.22 -10.37
C PHE A 166 30.33 73.58 -10.77
N THR A 167 29.45 73.57 -11.75
CA THR A 167 28.78 74.78 -12.24
C THR A 167 27.38 74.85 -11.66
N ASP A 168 27.13 75.91 -10.92
CA ASP A 168 25.80 76.26 -10.45
C ASP A 168 24.91 76.66 -11.63
N GLU A 169 23.78 75.98 -11.72
CA GLU A 169 22.70 76.29 -12.65
C GLU A 169 21.44 76.74 -11.90
N SER A 170 21.60 77.08 -10.61
CA SER A 170 20.53 77.58 -9.77
C SER A 170 20.19 79.03 -10.14
N TYR A 171 18.94 79.39 -9.96
CA TYR A 171 18.46 80.74 -10.21
C TYR A 171 17.36 81.10 -9.22
N ASP A 172 17.20 82.40 -9.03
CA ASP A 172 16.14 82.98 -8.21
C ASP A 172 15.31 83.92 -9.10
N MET A 173 13.98 83.82 -9.00
CA MET A 173 13.09 84.44 -9.99
C MET A 173 12.69 85.88 -9.63
N ASP A 174 12.63 86.22 -8.34
CA ASP A 174 12.31 87.55 -7.82
C ASP A 174 13.49 88.28 -7.18
N GLY A 175 14.61 87.59 -7.03
CA GLY A 175 15.81 88.14 -6.46
C GLY A 175 17.05 87.64 -7.15
N TYR A 176 18.07 87.44 -6.34
CA TYR A 176 19.33 86.86 -6.72
C TYR A 176 19.86 86.02 -5.56
N ILE A 177 20.50 84.92 -5.91
CA ILE A 177 21.12 84.03 -4.92
C ILE A 177 22.31 84.76 -4.26
N VAL A 178 22.33 84.80 -2.93
CA VAL A 178 23.42 85.43 -2.14
C VAL A 178 24.33 84.43 -1.46
N ASN A 179 23.94 83.16 -1.37
CA ASN A 179 24.79 82.13 -0.80
C ASN A 179 24.62 80.78 -1.50
N TYR A 180 25.73 80.08 -1.63
CA TYR A 180 25.84 78.73 -2.15
C TYR A 180 26.55 77.92 -1.08
N THR A 181 26.21 76.64 -0.91
CA THR A 181 26.85 75.71 0.01
C THR A 181 26.90 74.35 -0.67
N TRP A 182 28.06 74.01 -1.19
CA TRP A 182 28.39 72.70 -1.71
C TRP A 182 28.87 71.79 -0.58
N ASN A 183 28.45 70.53 -0.58
CA ASN A 183 29.02 69.45 0.21
C ASN A 183 29.39 68.32 -0.74
N PHE A 184 30.68 68.02 -0.85
CA PHE A 184 31.19 67.07 -1.84
C PHE A 184 31.17 65.61 -1.35
N GLY A 185 30.62 65.33 -0.18
CA GLY A 185 30.46 63.97 0.33
C GLY A 185 31.75 63.32 0.85
N ASP A 186 32.90 64.00 0.77
CA ASP A 186 34.20 63.58 1.29
C ASP A 186 34.57 64.30 2.61
N GLY A 187 33.63 65.06 3.17
CA GLY A 187 33.81 65.89 4.36
C GLY A 187 34.17 67.35 4.07
N ASN A 188 34.41 67.72 2.81
CA ASN A 188 34.67 69.10 2.40
C ASN A 188 33.41 69.83 1.93
N ILE A 189 33.39 71.15 2.13
CA ILE A 189 32.33 72.05 1.69
C ILE A 189 32.92 73.27 0.97
N SER A 190 32.14 73.89 0.08
CA SER A 190 32.48 75.17 -0.55
C SER A 190 31.29 76.13 -0.48
N TYR A 191 31.56 77.44 -0.42
CA TYR A 191 30.52 78.47 -0.48
C TYR A 191 30.55 79.29 -1.78
N GLU A 192 31.39 78.90 -2.74
CA GLU A 192 31.47 79.52 -4.06
C GLU A 192 30.23 79.18 -4.89
N ARG A 193 29.85 80.08 -5.81
CA ARG A 193 28.75 79.83 -6.74
C ARG A 193 29.05 78.62 -7.62
N ASN A 194 30.07 78.76 -8.46
CA ASN A 194 30.68 77.63 -9.15
C ASN A 194 31.87 77.22 -8.29
N ALA A 195 31.89 75.97 -7.83
CA ALA A 195 32.94 75.49 -6.96
C ALA A 195 33.86 74.55 -7.72
N THR A 196 35.16 74.70 -7.52
CA THR A 196 36.13 73.71 -7.97
C THR A 196 36.50 72.83 -6.78
N HIS A 197 36.38 71.51 -6.92
CA HIS A 197 36.77 70.55 -5.87
C HIS A 197 37.59 69.41 -6.43
N THR A 198 38.54 68.94 -5.63
CA THR A 198 39.45 67.85 -6.00
C THR A 198 39.30 66.70 -5.02
N PHE A 199 38.94 65.53 -5.53
CA PHE A 199 38.81 64.31 -4.74
C PHE A 199 40.17 63.64 -4.59
N ALA A 200 40.68 63.57 -3.35
CA ALA A 200 42.00 63.03 -3.07
C ALA A 200 42.12 61.50 -3.27
N LYS A 201 41.00 60.78 -3.37
CA LYS A 201 40.95 59.34 -3.54
C LYS A 201 39.87 58.95 -4.53
N SER A 202 40.12 57.88 -5.27
CA SER A 202 39.10 57.17 -6.03
C SER A 202 37.97 56.68 -5.11
N GLY A 203 36.76 56.62 -5.64
CA GLY A 203 35.54 56.30 -4.91
C GLY A 203 34.29 56.95 -5.51
N THR A 204 33.13 56.64 -4.96
CA THR A 204 31.84 57.25 -5.35
C THR A 204 31.41 58.24 -4.28
N TYR A 205 31.13 59.49 -4.66
CA TYR A 205 30.82 60.59 -3.74
C TYR A 205 29.43 61.19 -4.02
N ALA A 206 28.71 61.55 -2.97
CA ALA A 206 27.40 62.21 -3.06
C ALA A 206 27.57 63.73 -2.92
N ILE A 207 27.35 64.46 -4.01
CA ILE A 207 27.53 65.91 -4.11
C ILE A 207 26.20 66.60 -3.85
N ASN A 208 26.13 67.49 -2.86
CA ASN A 208 24.93 68.24 -2.48
C ASN A 208 25.15 69.76 -2.60
N LEU A 209 24.35 70.45 -3.39
CA LEU A 209 24.32 71.93 -3.46
C LEU A 209 23.11 72.46 -2.70
N THR A 210 23.33 73.41 -1.79
CA THR A 210 22.29 74.21 -1.12
C THR A 210 22.48 75.69 -1.45
N VAL A 211 21.44 76.42 -1.85
CA VAL A 211 21.51 77.85 -2.20
C VAL A 211 20.52 78.68 -1.38
N ARG A 212 20.85 79.95 -1.10
CA ARG A 212 20.01 80.92 -0.37
C ARG A 212 19.93 82.26 -1.11
N ASP A 213 18.73 82.82 -1.23
CA ASP A 213 18.48 84.12 -1.88
C ASP A 213 18.75 85.35 -0.99
N ASN A 214 18.70 86.54 -1.60
CA ASN A 214 18.94 87.83 -0.94
C ASN A 214 17.99 88.15 0.20
N ASP A 215 16.94 87.37 0.36
CA ASP A 215 15.84 87.59 1.27
C ASP A 215 15.71 86.50 2.34
N GLY A 216 16.62 85.53 2.28
CA GLY A 216 16.89 84.57 3.34
C GLY A 216 16.32 83.17 3.11
N ALA A 217 15.58 82.90 2.03
CA ALA A 217 15.02 81.57 1.77
C ALA A 217 16.05 80.64 1.08
N SER A 218 15.99 79.33 1.35
CA SER A 218 17.01 78.35 0.89
C SER A 218 16.42 77.05 0.32
N SER A 219 17.13 76.41 -0.62
CA SER A 219 16.77 75.13 -1.29
C SER A 219 18.03 74.25 -1.53
N SER A 220 17.89 72.92 -1.79
CA SER A 220 19.05 72.00 -2.02
C SER A 220 18.82 70.84 -3.01
N LYS A 221 19.89 70.25 -3.61
CA LYS A 221 19.86 69.08 -4.55
C LYS A 221 21.12 68.19 -4.50
N VAL A 222 21.00 66.86 -4.73
CA VAL A 222 22.11 65.86 -4.65
C VAL A 222 22.34 65.07 -5.97
N TYR A 223 23.61 64.84 -6.36
CA TYR A 223 24.07 63.94 -7.44
C TYR A 223 25.21 63.00 -6.98
N TYR A 224 25.44 61.86 -7.65
CA TYR A 224 26.57 60.96 -7.37
C TYR A 224 27.64 61.02 -8.47
N ILE A 225 28.90 61.16 -8.07
CA ILE A 225 30.06 61.19 -8.98
C ILE A 225 30.99 60.03 -8.66
N ARG A 226 31.49 59.33 -9.69
CA ARG A 226 32.52 58.31 -9.55
C ARG A 226 33.88 58.93 -9.87
N ILE A 227 34.87 58.60 -9.07
CA ILE A 227 36.28 59.00 -9.23
C ILE A 227 37.10 57.72 -9.35
N ALA A 228 37.82 57.54 -10.45
CA ALA A 228 38.78 56.46 -10.63
C ALA A 228 40.22 57.01 -10.62
N ASN A 229 41.21 56.14 -10.49
CA ASN A 229 42.60 56.57 -10.70
C ASN A 229 42.90 56.71 -12.20
N ILE A 230 42.32 55.82 -13.02
CA ILE A 230 42.45 55.80 -14.48
C ILE A 230 41.11 55.37 -15.11
N TYR A 231 40.66 56.09 -16.14
CA TYR A 231 39.53 55.71 -17.00
C TYR A 231 40.02 55.18 -18.35
N VAL A 232 39.30 54.21 -18.90
CA VAL A 232 39.55 53.62 -20.22
C VAL A 232 38.31 53.77 -21.09
N ASP A 233 38.48 54.26 -22.32
CA ASP A 233 37.43 54.41 -23.34
C ASP A 233 38.04 54.19 -24.72
N ASP A 234 37.54 53.23 -25.50
CA ASP A 234 38.03 52.92 -26.86
C ASP A 234 37.43 53.84 -27.95
N ASP A 235 36.36 54.57 -27.62
CA ASP A 235 35.60 55.41 -28.55
C ASP A 235 35.76 56.92 -28.26
N ALA A 236 36.52 57.30 -27.23
CA ALA A 236 36.74 58.70 -26.87
C ALA A 236 37.52 59.49 -27.95
N PRO A 237 37.23 60.80 -28.11
CA PRO A 237 37.95 61.64 -29.06
C PRO A 237 39.44 61.79 -28.67
N PRO A 238 40.36 62.01 -29.63
CA PRO A 238 41.81 62.08 -29.36
C PRO A 238 42.24 63.06 -28.28
N GLU A 239 41.43 64.10 -28.03
CA GLU A 239 41.66 65.17 -27.05
C GLU A 239 41.37 64.74 -25.61
N TRP A 240 40.64 63.63 -25.42
CA TRP A 240 40.30 63.07 -24.10
C TRP A 240 41.47 62.31 -23.47
N TYR A 241 42.44 61.86 -24.27
CA TYR A 241 43.48 60.95 -23.80
C TYR A 241 44.67 61.67 -23.13
N ASP A 242 45.02 61.22 -21.92
CA ASP A 242 46.19 61.61 -21.15
C ASP A 242 46.70 60.44 -20.26
N ALA A 243 47.51 60.72 -19.23
CA ALA A 243 48.05 59.66 -18.35
C ALA A 243 46.99 58.94 -17.48
N LYS A 244 45.81 59.54 -17.28
CA LYS A 244 44.70 59.05 -16.46
C LYS A 244 43.44 58.73 -17.28
N HIS A 245 43.38 59.14 -18.53
CA HIS A 245 42.31 58.85 -19.48
C HIS A 245 42.94 58.18 -20.71
N VAL A 246 42.75 56.88 -20.90
CA VAL A 246 43.55 56.11 -21.87
C VAL A 246 42.68 55.32 -22.84
N HIS A 247 43.24 54.96 -23.98
CA HIS A 247 42.51 54.27 -25.06
C HIS A 247 42.42 52.76 -24.82
N THR A 248 43.38 52.16 -24.11
CA THR A 248 43.42 50.71 -23.91
C THR A 248 43.62 50.34 -22.44
N VAL A 249 43.12 49.17 -22.07
CA VAL A 249 43.26 48.62 -20.71
C VAL A 249 44.73 48.32 -20.42
N GLN A 250 45.51 47.85 -21.40
CA GLN A 250 46.95 47.65 -21.21
C GLN A 250 47.69 48.96 -20.90
N GLU A 251 47.32 50.07 -21.55
CA GLU A 251 47.89 51.39 -21.24
C GLU A 251 47.53 51.82 -19.82
N ALA A 252 46.30 51.55 -19.39
CA ALA A 252 45.84 51.84 -18.04
C ALA A 252 46.67 51.11 -16.99
N VAL A 253 46.93 49.81 -17.19
CA VAL A 253 47.78 49.02 -16.31
C VAL A 253 49.22 49.56 -16.29
N ASN A 254 49.76 49.95 -17.45
CA ASN A 254 51.11 50.52 -17.54
C ASN A 254 51.24 51.83 -16.76
N ASN A 255 50.20 52.68 -16.80
CA ASN A 255 50.15 53.96 -16.10
C ASN A 255 49.79 53.83 -14.61
N ALA A 256 49.16 52.73 -14.19
CA ALA A 256 48.76 52.50 -12.81
C ALA A 256 49.93 52.35 -11.84
N SER A 257 49.75 52.80 -10.60
CA SER A 257 50.58 52.40 -9.45
C SER A 257 49.87 51.31 -8.63
N GLU A 258 50.59 50.67 -7.71
CA GLU A 258 50.05 49.65 -6.81
C GLU A 258 48.82 50.16 -6.04
N GLY A 259 47.73 49.41 -6.10
CA GLY A 259 46.45 49.69 -5.45
C GLY A 259 45.49 50.59 -6.24
N TYR A 260 45.82 50.97 -7.48
CA TYR A 260 44.97 51.86 -8.28
C TYR A 260 43.68 51.17 -8.74
N HIS A 261 42.62 51.97 -8.84
CA HIS A 261 41.33 51.59 -9.44
C HIS A 261 41.26 52.08 -10.89
N ILE A 262 41.25 51.12 -11.82
CA ILE A 262 41.05 51.31 -13.26
C ILE A 262 39.57 51.06 -13.56
N TYR A 263 38.91 52.04 -14.17
CA TYR A 263 37.51 51.95 -14.56
C TYR A 263 37.40 51.93 -16.09
N VAL A 264 36.85 50.84 -16.63
CA VAL A 264 36.75 50.60 -18.07
C VAL A 264 35.32 50.88 -18.50
N LEU A 265 35.13 51.89 -19.35
CA LEU A 265 33.82 52.29 -19.83
C LEU A 265 33.26 51.28 -20.85
N GLU A 266 31.97 51.40 -21.14
CA GLU A 266 31.28 50.53 -22.12
C GLU A 266 32.00 50.60 -23.48
N GLY A 267 32.41 49.44 -24.00
CA GLY A 267 33.27 49.38 -25.17
C GLY A 267 33.70 47.95 -25.52
N ASN A 268 34.31 47.78 -26.70
CA ASN A 268 34.83 46.49 -27.16
C ASN A 268 36.33 46.58 -27.45
N TYR A 269 37.10 46.32 -26.39
CA TYR A 269 38.54 46.44 -26.33
C TYR A 269 39.20 45.20 -26.94
N ARG A 270 39.65 45.35 -28.18
CA ARG A 270 40.35 44.30 -28.93
C ARG A 270 41.83 44.31 -28.61
N GLU A 271 42.21 43.71 -27.49
CA GLU A 271 43.58 43.68 -26.98
C GLU A 271 43.86 42.45 -26.11
N ASN A 272 45.14 42.22 -25.81
CA ASN A 272 45.57 41.27 -24.79
C ASN A 272 46.21 42.05 -23.65
N VAL A 273 45.75 41.83 -22.42
CA VAL A 273 46.14 42.61 -21.23
C VAL A 273 47.01 41.77 -20.30
N VAL A 274 48.16 42.30 -19.89
CA VAL A 274 49.01 41.76 -18.83
C VAL A 274 48.89 42.66 -17.61
N VAL A 275 48.36 42.12 -16.52
CA VAL A 275 48.16 42.79 -15.23
C VAL A 275 49.31 42.40 -14.28
N ASP A 276 50.37 43.20 -14.29
CA ASP A 276 51.62 42.97 -13.55
C ASP A 276 51.78 43.83 -12.28
N LYS A 277 50.72 44.57 -11.90
CA LYS A 277 50.62 45.37 -10.67
C LYS A 277 49.33 45.04 -9.94
N THR A 278 49.32 45.16 -8.61
CA THR A 278 48.10 45.00 -7.81
C THR A 278 47.16 46.16 -8.14
N VAL A 279 46.07 45.88 -8.84
CA VAL A 279 45.06 46.89 -9.24
C VAL A 279 43.65 46.35 -9.06
N ILE A 280 42.67 47.26 -9.08
CA ILE A 280 41.26 46.94 -9.23
C ILE A 280 40.86 47.33 -10.65
N ILE A 281 40.41 46.37 -11.47
CA ILE A 281 39.86 46.64 -12.81
C ILE A 281 38.36 46.41 -12.75
N GLU A 282 37.57 47.45 -13.05
CA GLU A 282 36.11 47.41 -13.03
C GLU A 282 35.55 47.86 -14.37
N GLY A 283 34.76 47.00 -15.02
CA GLY A 283 34.05 47.35 -16.25
C GLY A 283 32.65 47.92 -16.03
N GLU A 284 32.21 48.73 -16.98
CA GLU A 284 30.82 49.13 -17.20
C GLU A 284 30.35 48.53 -18.52
N ASN A 285 29.88 47.28 -18.52
CA ASN A 285 29.56 46.54 -19.76
C ASN A 285 30.73 46.44 -20.76
N ALA A 286 31.97 46.48 -20.26
CA ALA A 286 33.16 46.42 -21.10
C ALA A 286 33.48 44.98 -21.54
N VAL A 287 33.83 44.83 -22.81
CA VAL A 287 34.21 43.56 -23.45
C VAL A 287 35.70 43.58 -23.80
N ILE A 288 36.45 42.58 -23.35
CA ILE A 288 37.85 42.35 -23.70
C ILE A 288 37.91 41.19 -24.70
N ASP A 289 38.26 41.48 -25.96
CA ASP A 289 38.37 40.52 -27.06
C ASP A 289 39.84 40.21 -27.36
N GLY A 290 40.28 38.98 -27.05
CA GLY A 290 41.66 38.50 -27.21
C GLY A 290 42.13 38.27 -28.65
N MET A 291 41.35 38.71 -29.64
CA MET A 291 41.72 38.73 -31.08
C MET A 291 42.11 37.37 -31.68
N GLY A 292 41.79 36.27 -31.02
CA GLY A 292 42.10 34.91 -31.48
C GLY A 292 43.57 34.50 -31.33
N ALA A 293 44.40 35.20 -30.54
CA ALA A 293 45.78 34.80 -30.28
C ALA A 293 46.30 35.30 -28.91
N GLY A 294 46.92 34.42 -28.12
CA GLY A 294 47.36 34.73 -26.76
C GLY A 294 46.20 34.68 -25.75
N ASN A 295 46.53 34.81 -24.46
CA ASN A 295 45.49 34.97 -23.42
C ASN A 295 44.90 36.39 -23.53
N ALA A 296 43.58 36.55 -23.41
CA ALA A 296 42.97 37.88 -23.46
C ALA A 296 43.35 38.72 -22.21
N ILE A 297 43.43 38.09 -21.04
CA ILE A 297 43.97 38.70 -19.81
C ILE A 297 44.97 37.73 -19.16
N THR A 298 46.13 38.22 -18.73
CA THR A 298 47.12 37.49 -17.92
C THR A 298 47.40 38.28 -16.63
N VAL A 299 47.10 37.71 -15.47
CA VAL A 299 47.31 38.34 -14.16
C VAL A 299 48.52 37.73 -13.47
N THR A 300 49.55 38.55 -13.21
CA THR A 300 50.80 38.13 -12.56
C THR A 300 51.05 38.83 -11.22
N ALA A 301 50.22 39.80 -10.84
CA ALA A 301 50.29 40.47 -9.54
C ALA A 301 49.24 39.97 -8.52
N ASP A 302 49.73 39.68 -7.31
CA ASP A 302 48.89 39.22 -6.19
C ASP A 302 47.87 40.30 -5.78
N LYS A 303 46.78 39.87 -5.12
CA LYS A 303 45.76 40.78 -4.53
C LYS A 303 45.01 41.66 -5.53
N THR A 304 45.09 41.33 -6.82
CA THR A 304 44.35 42.02 -7.89
C THR A 304 42.85 41.68 -7.82
N GLU A 305 41.99 42.66 -8.09
CA GLU A 305 40.54 42.46 -8.22
C GLU A 305 40.10 42.79 -9.64
N ILE A 306 39.38 41.87 -10.29
CA ILE A 306 38.80 42.07 -11.63
C ILE A 306 37.29 41.87 -11.53
N LYS A 307 36.51 42.85 -11.99
CA LYS A 307 35.05 42.80 -11.88
C LYS A 307 34.30 43.43 -13.05
N ASN A 308 33.10 42.92 -13.29
CA ASN A 308 32.13 43.44 -14.27
C ASN A 308 32.69 43.51 -15.72
N LEU A 309 33.42 42.48 -16.16
CA LEU A 309 33.98 42.40 -17.52
C LEU A 309 33.43 41.19 -18.28
N GLU A 310 33.19 41.34 -19.58
CA GLU A 310 33.10 40.22 -20.53
C GLU A 310 34.48 39.98 -21.16
N VAL A 311 34.93 38.73 -21.22
CA VAL A 311 36.24 38.34 -21.78
C VAL A 311 36.03 37.21 -22.77
N LYS A 312 36.48 37.40 -24.02
CA LYS A 312 36.21 36.44 -25.10
C LYS A 312 37.30 36.30 -26.16
N ASN A 313 37.11 35.30 -27.03
CA ASN A 313 37.85 35.13 -28.27
C ASN A 313 39.38 34.97 -28.11
N ALA A 314 39.84 34.20 -27.12
CA ALA A 314 41.27 33.89 -26.94
C ALA A 314 41.76 32.68 -27.78
N SER A 315 40.92 32.14 -28.67
CA SER A 315 41.24 30.98 -29.52
C SER A 315 41.78 29.80 -28.70
N ASN A 316 43.00 29.31 -28.99
CA ASN A 316 43.66 28.19 -28.32
C ASN A 316 44.21 28.49 -26.90
N ASN A 317 43.95 29.67 -26.34
CA ASN A 317 44.49 30.13 -25.06
C ASN A 317 43.36 30.42 -24.05
N ALA A 318 43.71 30.98 -22.90
CA ALA A 318 42.75 31.33 -21.86
C ALA A 318 42.10 32.70 -22.11
N GLY A 319 40.80 32.84 -21.87
CA GLY A 319 40.16 34.14 -21.72
C GLY A 319 40.87 34.93 -20.62
N MET A 320 41.08 34.31 -19.46
CA MET A 320 41.92 34.85 -18.40
C MET A 320 42.84 33.79 -17.80
N GLU A 321 44.15 34.05 -17.76
CA GLU A 321 45.13 33.26 -17.00
C GLU A 321 45.57 34.02 -15.75
N VAL A 322 45.42 33.40 -14.58
CA VAL A 322 45.76 33.98 -13.27
C VAL A 322 46.93 33.21 -12.68
N GLN A 323 48.13 33.78 -12.79
CA GLN A 323 49.36 33.21 -12.25
C GLN A 323 49.62 33.64 -10.79
N ALA A 324 48.91 34.66 -10.32
CA ALA A 324 49.11 35.30 -9.03
C ALA A 324 48.16 34.79 -7.94
N ASN A 325 48.57 34.96 -6.68
CA ASN A 325 47.82 34.50 -5.50
C ASN A 325 46.83 35.57 -5.01
N ASN A 326 45.79 35.12 -4.31
CA ASN A 326 44.79 35.97 -3.67
C ASN A 326 44.11 36.95 -4.64
N VAL A 327 43.83 36.49 -5.87
CA VAL A 327 43.13 37.27 -6.90
C VAL A 327 41.63 37.07 -6.76
N THR A 328 40.86 38.17 -6.83
CA THR A 328 39.39 38.14 -6.80
C THR A 328 38.83 38.45 -8.18
N ILE A 329 37.97 37.57 -8.68
CA ILE A 329 37.21 37.73 -9.93
C ILE A 329 35.72 37.76 -9.56
N LYS A 330 35.00 38.79 -10.01
CA LYS A 330 33.60 38.98 -9.63
C LYS A 330 32.73 39.50 -10.76
N ASN A 331 31.56 38.91 -10.97
CA ASN A 331 30.60 39.37 -11.99
C ASN A 331 31.21 39.43 -13.40
N CYS A 332 32.09 38.48 -13.76
CA CYS A 332 32.71 38.42 -15.07
C CYS A 332 32.02 37.40 -15.97
N VAL A 333 32.11 37.58 -17.28
CA VAL A 333 31.59 36.65 -18.29
C VAL A 333 32.76 36.15 -19.16
N PHE A 334 32.91 34.84 -19.31
CA PHE A 334 33.97 34.20 -20.08
C PHE A 334 33.40 33.32 -21.19
N THR A 335 33.66 33.67 -22.46
CA THR A 335 33.11 32.97 -23.63
C THR A 335 34.13 32.77 -24.75
N ASP A 336 33.80 31.90 -25.71
CA ASP A 336 34.51 31.71 -26.98
C ASP A 336 36.04 31.51 -26.89
N SER A 337 36.49 30.78 -25.86
CA SER A 337 37.91 30.49 -25.63
C SER A 337 38.16 29.00 -25.41
N LYS A 338 39.40 28.53 -25.64
CA LYS A 338 39.76 27.15 -25.30
C LYS A 338 39.69 26.92 -23.79
N ILE A 339 40.17 27.88 -23.00
CA ILE A 339 40.00 27.90 -21.55
C ILE A 339 39.28 29.21 -21.22
N GLY A 340 38.15 29.20 -20.51
CA GLY A 340 37.50 30.44 -20.08
C GLY A 340 38.37 31.15 -19.03
N LEU A 341 38.66 30.43 -17.95
CA LEU A 341 39.46 30.89 -16.82
C LEU A 341 40.51 29.84 -16.42
N TYR A 342 41.76 30.25 -16.27
CA TYR A 342 42.86 29.38 -15.82
C TYR A 342 43.51 29.94 -14.54
N MET A 343 43.18 29.35 -13.39
CA MET A 343 43.70 29.71 -12.07
C MET A 343 44.92 28.85 -11.70
N LYS A 344 46.12 29.43 -11.77
CA LYS A 344 47.37 28.80 -11.31
C LYS A 344 47.79 29.24 -9.91
N GLY A 345 47.39 30.43 -9.49
CA GLY A 345 47.68 30.95 -8.16
C GLY A 345 46.80 30.37 -7.06
N ASP A 346 47.29 30.47 -5.83
CA ASP A 346 46.61 30.01 -4.61
C ASP A 346 45.66 31.06 -4.04
N ASP A 347 44.74 30.62 -3.19
CA ASP A 347 43.89 31.46 -2.32
C ASP A 347 43.02 32.48 -3.10
N GLY A 348 42.74 32.23 -4.38
CA GLY A 348 41.90 33.06 -5.23
C GLY A 348 40.40 32.83 -5.04
N LYS A 349 39.59 33.79 -5.46
CA LYS A 349 38.12 33.75 -5.35
C LYS A 349 37.45 34.14 -6.66
N VAL A 350 36.55 33.29 -7.16
CA VAL A 350 35.73 33.54 -8.36
C VAL A 350 34.27 33.53 -7.97
N THR A 351 33.57 34.66 -8.14
CA THR A 351 32.17 34.79 -7.72
C THR A 351 31.24 35.42 -8.72
N ASN A 352 29.97 34.98 -8.69
CA ASN A 352 28.87 35.58 -9.44
C ASN A 352 29.16 35.73 -10.94
N SER A 353 30.03 34.88 -11.48
CA SER A 353 30.53 34.96 -12.85
C SER A 353 29.86 33.92 -13.74
N SER A 354 29.89 34.14 -15.05
CA SER A 354 29.36 33.21 -16.06
C SER A 354 30.50 32.69 -16.92
N ILE A 355 30.65 31.37 -17.03
CA ILE A 355 31.68 30.70 -17.84
C ILE A 355 30.96 29.80 -18.83
N THR A 356 30.82 30.26 -20.08
CA THR A 356 29.89 29.65 -21.03
C THR A 356 30.52 29.37 -22.39
N GLY A 357 30.27 28.18 -22.94
CA GLY A 357 30.61 27.84 -24.34
C GLY A 357 32.10 27.65 -24.64
N ASN A 358 32.93 27.41 -23.64
CA ASN A 358 34.36 27.17 -23.78
C ASN A 358 34.65 25.67 -23.95
N ILE A 359 35.84 25.30 -24.46
CA ILE A 359 36.26 23.89 -24.43
C ILE A 359 36.48 23.47 -22.97
N LYS A 360 37.31 24.22 -22.24
CA LYS A 360 37.48 24.12 -20.79
C LYS A 360 36.93 25.39 -20.15
N GLY A 361 36.03 25.29 -19.21
CA GLY A 361 35.42 26.42 -18.52
C GLY A 361 36.42 27.06 -17.56
N ALA A 362 36.68 26.41 -16.44
CA ALA A 362 37.69 26.78 -15.46
C ALA A 362 38.71 25.65 -15.27
N ILE A 363 40.00 25.99 -15.16
CA ILE A 363 41.05 25.07 -14.72
C ILE A 363 41.69 25.64 -13.45
N ILE A 364 41.73 24.86 -12.37
CA ILE A 364 42.23 25.24 -11.05
C ILE A 364 43.46 24.39 -10.69
N ASP A 365 44.64 24.89 -11.04
CA ASP A 365 45.92 24.27 -10.69
C ASP A 365 46.43 24.73 -9.31
N GLY A 366 46.07 25.94 -8.89
CA GLY A 366 46.41 26.47 -7.58
C GLY A 366 45.60 25.83 -6.45
N SER A 367 46.03 26.06 -5.21
CA SER A 367 45.43 25.49 -4.00
C SER A 367 44.56 26.50 -3.24
N ARG A 368 43.60 26.00 -2.46
CA ARG A 368 42.72 26.80 -1.57
C ARG A 368 41.90 27.88 -2.29
N ASN A 369 41.61 27.68 -3.57
CA ASN A 369 40.75 28.58 -4.33
C ASN A 369 39.26 28.32 -4.02
N LEU A 370 38.46 29.38 -4.05
CA LEU A 370 37.01 29.35 -3.87
C LEU A 370 36.30 29.73 -5.17
N ILE A 371 35.55 28.80 -5.73
CA ILE A 371 34.67 29.00 -6.89
C ILE A 371 33.24 28.98 -6.38
N GLU A 372 32.59 30.14 -6.27
CA GLU A 372 31.32 30.29 -5.53
C GLU A 372 30.25 31.08 -6.31
N ASN A 373 29.00 30.62 -6.34
CA ASN A 373 27.86 31.32 -6.96
C ASN A 373 28.03 31.64 -8.47
N ASN A 374 28.71 30.78 -9.23
CA ASN A 374 28.93 30.97 -10.67
C ASN A 374 27.96 30.15 -11.53
N ASN A 375 27.71 30.62 -12.76
CA ASN A 375 26.99 29.88 -13.79
C ASN A 375 28.00 29.29 -14.80
N ILE A 376 28.11 27.96 -14.88
CA ILE A 376 29.10 27.27 -15.70
C ILE A 376 28.35 26.39 -16.71
N LEU A 377 28.22 26.86 -17.94
CA LEU A 377 27.22 26.38 -18.89
C LEU A 377 27.83 25.94 -20.22
N GLN A 378 27.38 24.83 -20.79
CA GLN A 378 27.68 24.43 -22.18
C GLN A 378 29.18 24.31 -22.51
N ASN A 379 30.03 23.99 -21.54
CA ASN A 379 31.45 23.75 -21.77
C ASN A 379 31.70 22.25 -22.05
N THR A 380 32.80 21.89 -22.72
CA THR A 380 33.20 20.46 -22.74
C THR A 380 33.61 20.02 -21.32
N ASN A 381 34.39 20.84 -20.61
CA ASN A 381 34.63 20.70 -19.18
C ASN A 381 34.20 21.96 -18.45
N GLY A 382 33.46 21.87 -17.37
CA GLY A 382 33.04 22.99 -16.55
C GLY A 382 34.18 23.49 -15.66
N THR A 383 34.67 22.64 -14.75
CA THR A 383 35.76 22.97 -13.82
C THR A 383 36.67 21.76 -13.60
N ASP A 384 37.93 21.89 -13.99
CA ASP A 384 38.99 20.89 -13.74
C ASP A 384 39.82 21.34 -12.52
N ILE A 385 40.04 20.45 -11.55
CA ILE A 385 40.79 20.73 -10.30
C ILE A 385 42.03 19.84 -10.21
N ASN A 386 43.20 20.45 -10.01
CA ASN A 386 44.47 19.77 -9.82
C ASN A 386 45.17 20.10 -8.49
N GLY A 387 44.88 21.27 -7.89
CA GLY A 387 45.50 21.69 -6.62
C GLY A 387 44.78 21.18 -5.37
N ASP A 388 45.36 21.43 -4.20
CA ASP A 388 44.85 20.97 -2.90
C ASP A 388 43.85 21.95 -2.28
N GLY A 389 42.87 21.42 -1.53
CA GLY A 389 42.01 22.20 -0.65
C GLY A 389 41.11 23.22 -1.36
N ASN A 390 40.85 23.06 -2.65
CA ASN A 390 39.95 23.93 -3.41
C ASN A 390 38.48 23.64 -3.07
N LYS A 391 37.64 24.68 -3.11
CA LYS A 391 36.21 24.59 -2.84
C LYS A 391 35.38 25.09 -4.02
N VAL A 392 34.52 24.21 -4.55
CA VAL A 392 33.47 24.53 -5.52
C VAL A 392 32.14 24.55 -4.78
N ASP A 393 31.57 25.74 -4.57
CA ASP A 393 30.42 25.96 -3.68
C ASP A 393 29.27 26.71 -4.35
N SER A 394 28.03 26.20 -4.23
CA SER A 394 26.83 26.96 -4.63
C SER A 394 26.81 27.43 -6.10
N ASN A 395 27.50 26.72 -6.99
CA ASN A 395 27.53 27.01 -8.43
C ASN A 395 26.41 26.25 -9.18
N ASN A 396 26.11 26.72 -10.38
CA ASN A 396 25.16 26.10 -11.29
C ASN A 396 25.87 25.58 -12.54
N PHE A 397 25.90 24.25 -12.71
CA PHE A 397 26.52 23.55 -13.84
C PHE A 397 25.45 22.97 -14.76
N VAL A 398 25.32 23.51 -15.99
CA VAL A 398 24.26 23.10 -16.91
C VAL A 398 24.80 22.73 -18.29
N ASN A 399 24.40 21.56 -18.80
CA ASN A 399 24.69 21.07 -20.15
C ASN A 399 26.20 21.03 -20.52
N ASN A 400 27.08 20.78 -19.55
CA ASN A 400 28.49 20.50 -19.81
C ASN A 400 28.68 19.01 -20.16
N ILE A 401 29.76 18.64 -20.86
CA ILE A 401 30.08 17.20 -20.97
C ILE A 401 30.57 16.70 -19.61
N PHE A 402 31.62 17.31 -19.06
CA PHE A 402 32.07 17.11 -17.69
C PHE A 402 31.81 18.38 -16.89
N ALA A 403 31.07 18.35 -15.79
CA ALA A 403 30.82 19.57 -14.99
C ALA A 403 31.96 19.86 -14.00
N VAL A 404 32.29 18.93 -13.11
CA VAL A 404 33.45 19.04 -12.21
C VAL A 404 34.32 17.78 -12.32
N GLU A 405 35.60 17.96 -12.60
CA GLU A 405 36.60 16.87 -12.57
C GLU A 405 37.68 17.19 -11.53
N ILE A 406 37.84 16.32 -10.54
CA ILE A 406 38.93 16.36 -9.57
C ILE A 406 40.01 15.38 -10.01
N ILE A 407 41.03 15.90 -10.68
CA ILE A 407 42.06 15.11 -11.34
C ILE A 407 43.18 14.77 -10.35
N ASN A 408 43.61 15.77 -9.57
CA ASN A 408 44.67 15.64 -8.57
C ASN A 408 44.32 16.45 -7.31
N GLY A 409 45.13 16.28 -6.27
CA GLY A 409 45.09 17.08 -5.05
C GLY A 409 44.25 16.46 -3.94
N ASP A 410 44.52 16.90 -2.72
CA ASP A 410 43.94 16.41 -1.46
C ASP A 410 43.06 17.49 -0.78
N GLY A 411 42.03 17.06 -0.07
CA GLY A 411 41.13 17.92 0.69
C GLY A 411 40.18 18.80 -0.14
N ASN A 412 39.95 18.45 -1.41
CA ASN A 412 39.06 19.20 -2.30
C ASN A 412 37.58 18.99 -1.95
N LYS A 413 36.78 20.06 -2.10
CA LYS A 413 35.36 20.09 -1.70
C LYS A 413 34.45 20.54 -2.84
N VAL A 414 33.35 19.81 -3.03
CA VAL A 414 32.27 20.14 -3.97
C VAL A 414 30.97 20.18 -3.17
N ASP A 415 30.56 21.39 -2.77
CA ASP A 415 29.50 21.58 -1.79
C ASP A 415 28.31 22.38 -2.38
N SER A 416 27.07 21.97 -2.10
CA SER A 416 25.85 22.75 -2.36
C SER A 416 25.65 23.24 -3.82
N ASN A 417 26.22 22.56 -4.81
CA ASN A 417 26.09 22.94 -6.23
C ASN A 417 24.83 22.32 -6.87
N ASN A 418 24.38 22.93 -7.97
CA ASN A 418 23.32 22.40 -8.83
C ASN A 418 23.92 21.88 -10.15
N PHE A 419 23.59 20.64 -10.52
CA PHE A 419 24.05 19.99 -11.75
C PHE A 419 22.86 19.52 -12.59
N GLU A 420 22.70 20.07 -13.79
CA GLU A 420 21.58 19.75 -14.69
C GLU A 420 22.02 19.42 -16.12
N GLY A 421 21.60 18.27 -16.64
CA GLY A 421 21.78 17.92 -18.06
C GLY A 421 23.22 17.67 -18.52
N ASN A 422 24.15 17.44 -17.59
CA ASN A 422 25.55 17.17 -17.92
C ASN A 422 25.75 15.69 -18.31
N SER A 423 26.80 15.36 -19.08
CA SER A 423 27.12 13.93 -19.33
C SER A 423 27.72 13.27 -18.08
N PHE A 424 28.54 14.01 -17.34
CA PHE A 424 29.16 13.63 -16.07
C PHE A 424 29.10 14.83 -15.13
N ALA A 425 28.43 14.72 -13.98
CA ALA A 425 28.30 15.83 -13.05
C ALA A 425 29.56 16.00 -12.16
N ILE A 426 29.99 14.97 -11.45
CA ILE A 426 31.20 15.01 -10.62
C ILE A 426 32.06 13.76 -10.86
N ASP A 427 33.30 13.95 -11.27
CA ASP A 427 34.27 12.85 -11.44
C ASP A 427 35.48 13.03 -10.53
N VAL A 428 35.88 11.97 -9.84
CA VAL A 428 37.00 11.96 -8.90
C VAL A 428 38.05 10.91 -9.33
N TYR A 429 39.22 11.40 -9.75
CA TYR A 429 40.38 10.60 -10.17
C TYR A 429 41.56 10.65 -9.18
N THR A 430 41.58 11.61 -8.26
CA THR A 430 42.70 11.83 -7.33
C THR A 430 42.81 10.75 -6.25
N SER A 431 44.02 10.36 -5.84
CA SER A 431 44.20 9.51 -4.64
C SER A 431 44.03 10.27 -3.31
N GLY A 432 43.84 11.60 -3.37
CA GLY A 432 43.56 12.45 -2.20
C GLY A 432 42.13 12.31 -1.68
N GLU A 433 41.91 12.67 -0.42
CA GLU A 433 40.58 12.72 0.18
C GLU A 433 39.76 13.86 -0.43
N CYS A 434 38.53 13.55 -0.83
CA CYS A 434 37.57 14.53 -1.34
C CYS A 434 36.28 14.50 -0.51
N ASN A 435 35.61 15.65 -0.43
CA ASN A 435 34.30 15.77 0.19
C ASN A 435 33.28 16.29 -0.82
N ILE A 436 32.18 15.57 -1.00
CA ILE A 436 31.08 15.95 -1.88
C ILE A 436 29.83 16.03 -1.02
N ASP A 437 29.35 17.25 -0.71
CA ASP A 437 28.29 17.45 0.28
C ASP A 437 27.14 18.32 -0.21
N GLY A 438 25.90 17.86 -0.03
CA GLY A 438 24.70 18.69 -0.22
C GLY A 438 24.39 19.13 -1.65
N ASN A 439 24.90 18.45 -2.67
CA ASN A 439 24.67 18.83 -4.07
C ASN A 439 23.33 18.31 -4.61
N ASN A 440 22.74 19.07 -5.54
CA ASN A 440 21.54 18.67 -6.29
C ASN A 440 21.95 18.24 -7.72
N ILE A 441 21.84 16.95 -8.02
CA ILE A 441 22.35 16.33 -9.25
C ILE A 441 21.19 15.72 -10.03
N ASN A 442 20.67 16.46 -11.01
CA ASN A 442 19.42 16.13 -11.70
C ASN A 442 19.60 15.94 -13.22
N GLY A 443 19.15 14.81 -13.77
CA GLY A 443 19.06 14.62 -15.23
C GLY A 443 20.40 14.49 -15.96
N ASN A 444 21.45 13.99 -15.30
CA ASN A 444 22.79 13.83 -15.88
C ASN A 444 23.00 12.39 -16.40
N GLY A 445 24.05 12.17 -17.20
CA GLY A 445 24.46 10.81 -17.58
C GLY A 445 24.92 10.02 -16.34
N ASN A 446 26.08 10.36 -15.79
CA ASN A 446 26.49 9.90 -14.46
C ASN A 446 26.42 11.07 -13.48
N GLY A 447 25.89 10.83 -12.29
CA GLY A 447 25.88 11.81 -11.21
C GLY A 447 27.27 11.97 -10.61
N ILE A 448 27.73 10.97 -9.85
CA ILE A 448 29.06 10.98 -9.22
C ILE A 448 29.84 9.75 -9.66
N ARG A 449 31.10 9.91 -10.10
CA ARG A 449 32.01 8.79 -10.37
C ARG A 449 33.22 8.85 -9.44
N LEU A 450 33.42 7.79 -8.68
CA LEU A 450 34.57 7.59 -7.80
C LEU A 450 35.48 6.55 -8.46
N LEU A 451 36.58 7.00 -9.07
CA LEU A 451 37.40 6.18 -9.99
C LEU A 451 38.82 5.90 -9.47
N SER A 452 39.07 6.14 -8.18
CA SER A 452 40.39 6.08 -7.58
C SER A 452 40.31 5.58 -6.14
N ASP A 453 41.37 4.93 -5.67
CA ASP A 453 41.44 4.40 -4.31
C ASP A 453 41.70 5.55 -3.32
N ASN A 454 40.62 6.04 -2.71
CA ASN A 454 40.67 7.14 -1.75
C ASN A 454 39.47 7.10 -0.79
N SER A 455 39.61 7.70 0.38
CA SER A 455 38.50 7.81 1.34
C SER A 455 37.59 8.99 1.04
N THR A 456 37.07 9.10 -0.19
CA THR A 456 36.06 10.13 -0.55
C THR A 456 34.78 9.95 0.27
N SER A 457 34.31 11.06 0.85
CA SER A 457 33.01 11.17 1.52
C SER A 457 31.99 11.80 0.58
N VAL A 458 30.85 11.14 0.42
CA VAL A 458 29.70 11.61 -0.38
C VAL A 458 28.49 11.70 0.53
N ASP A 459 28.16 12.91 0.97
CA ASP A 459 27.21 13.14 2.05
C ASP A 459 26.04 14.05 1.64
N ASN A 460 24.82 13.74 2.08
CA ASN A 460 23.63 14.60 1.92
C ASN A 460 23.29 15.03 0.48
N ASN A 461 23.74 14.29 -0.54
CA ASN A 461 23.50 14.64 -1.94
C ASN A 461 22.13 14.14 -2.41
N THR A 462 21.46 14.92 -3.27
CA THR A 462 20.23 14.52 -3.97
C THR A 462 20.56 14.17 -5.41
N LEU A 463 20.32 12.92 -5.82
CA LEU A 463 20.62 12.40 -7.15
C LEU A 463 19.35 11.90 -7.83
N ASN A 464 18.84 12.66 -8.80
CA ASN A 464 17.56 12.38 -9.45
C ASN A 464 17.66 12.28 -10.99
N LEU A 465 16.93 11.34 -11.61
CA LEU A 465 16.81 11.21 -13.07
C LEU A 465 18.15 11.03 -13.83
N ASN A 466 19.18 10.52 -13.17
CA ASN A 466 20.47 10.24 -13.82
C ASN A 466 20.48 8.83 -14.44
N ALA A 467 21.31 8.57 -15.45
CA ALA A 467 21.47 7.20 -15.94
C ALA A 467 22.14 6.31 -14.88
N VAL A 468 23.15 6.82 -14.18
CA VAL A 468 23.70 6.22 -12.95
C VAL A 468 23.83 7.33 -11.90
N GLY A 469 23.26 7.12 -10.71
CA GLY A 469 23.40 8.06 -9.60
C GLY A 469 24.85 8.17 -9.16
N ILE A 470 25.40 7.09 -8.61
CA ILE A 470 26.81 7.00 -8.20
C ILE A 470 27.46 5.76 -8.83
N LEU A 471 28.60 5.93 -9.48
CA LEU A 471 29.47 4.85 -9.94
C LEU A 471 30.70 4.77 -9.06
N ILE A 472 30.99 3.59 -8.54
CA ILE A 472 32.14 3.32 -7.68
C ILE A 472 33.04 2.29 -8.36
N ASN A 473 34.27 2.69 -8.65
CA ASN A 473 35.35 1.87 -9.20
C ASN A 473 36.67 2.31 -8.55
N GLY A 474 36.73 2.15 -7.24
CA GLY A 474 37.81 2.55 -6.35
C GLY A 474 37.52 2.10 -4.91
N ASP A 475 38.55 2.06 -4.07
CA ASP A 475 38.48 1.53 -2.71
C ASP A 475 38.24 2.59 -1.62
N GLY A 476 37.52 2.19 -0.56
CA GLY A 476 37.50 2.92 0.72
C GLY A 476 36.49 4.07 0.84
N HIS A 477 35.49 4.13 -0.03
CA HIS A 477 34.53 5.26 -0.08
C HIS A 477 33.43 5.17 0.97
N ARG A 478 32.86 6.34 1.32
CA ARG A 478 31.75 6.47 2.26
C ARG A 478 30.64 7.29 1.63
N ILE A 479 29.45 6.72 1.58
CA ILE A 479 28.25 7.35 1.01
C ILE A 479 27.21 7.42 2.11
N THR A 480 26.84 8.62 2.55
CA THR A 480 25.89 8.77 3.66
C THR A 480 24.77 9.78 3.41
N ASN A 481 23.58 9.47 3.92
CA ASN A 481 22.42 10.37 3.90
C ASN A 481 22.04 10.91 2.49
N CYS A 482 22.36 10.17 1.43
CA CYS A 482 22.03 10.57 0.06
C CYS A 482 20.60 10.14 -0.31
N SER A 483 19.89 11.02 -1.02
CA SER A 483 18.58 10.74 -1.61
C SER A 483 18.74 10.44 -3.10
N ILE A 484 18.51 9.18 -3.49
CA ILE A 484 18.81 8.67 -4.83
C ILE A 484 17.52 8.17 -5.47
N THR A 485 16.99 8.91 -6.44
CA THR A 485 15.62 8.70 -6.94
C THR A 485 15.52 8.68 -8.47
N ASN A 486 14.68 7.82 -9.05
CA ASN A 486 14.38 7.80 -10.50
C ASN A 486 15.60 7.61 -11.43
N ASN A 487 16.66 6.95 -10.97
CA ASN A 487 17.84 6.66 -11.80
C ASN A 487 17.72 5.27 -12.44
N ASN A 488 18.38 5.00 -13.57
CA ASN A 488 18.40 3.61 -14.08
C ASN A 488 19.13 2.70 -13.10
N ASN A 489 20.26 3.15 -12.54
CA ASN A 489 20.93 2.54 -11.40
C ASN A 489 21.18 3.62 -10.33
N GLY A 490 20.81 3.36 -9.09
CA GLY A 490 21.07 4.25 -7.96
C GLY A 490 22.56 4.33 -7.65
N ILE A 491 23.13 3.25 -7.12
CA ILE A 491 24.58 3.08 -6.95
C ILE A 491 25.04 1.84 -7.72
N ASN A 492 26.07 1.99 -8.54
CA ASN A 492 26.76 0.89 -9.20
C ASN A 492 28.17 0.73 -8.61
N ILE A 493 28.50 -0.45 -8.10
CA ILE A 493 29.79 -0.77 -7.49
C ILE A 493 30.47 -1.87 -8.29
N ASP A 494 31.55 -1.50 -8.97
CA ASP A 494 32.37 -2.40 -9.78
C ASP A 494 33.76 -2.50 -9.14
N SER A 495 34.14 -3.70 -8.69
CA SER A 495 35.51 -3.99 -8.19
C SER A 495 36.01 -3.06 -7.07
N SER A 496 35.20 -2.86 -6.01
CA SER A 496 35.56 -2.02 -4.86
C SER A 496 35.84 -2.84 -3.60
N TYR A 497 36.79 -2.39 -2.79
CA TYR A 497 37.06 -2.88 -1.44
C TYR A 497 36.66 -1.86 -0.38
N ASN A 498 35.99 -2.33 0.69
CA ASN A 498 35.74 -1.57 1.92
C ASN A 498 34.92 -0.28 1.72
N THR A 499 33.81 -0.37 0.98
CA THR A 499 32.85 0.73 0.78
C THR A 499 31.69 0.66 1.76
N LEU A 500 31.35 1.80 2.37
CA LEU A 500 30.23 1.96 3.31
C LEU A 500 29.12 2.82 2.69
N ILE A 501 27.90 2.30 2.69
CA ILE A 501 26.67 3.02 2.34
C ILE A 501 25.80 3.08 3.59
N ASN A 502 25.49 4.26 4.10
CA ASN A 502 24.75 4.40 5.36
C ASN A 502 23.72 5.53 5.36
N GLY A 503 22.46 5.23 5.73
CA GLY A 503 21.43 6.26 5.89
C GLY A 503 20.87 6.80 4.57
N CYS A 504 21.07 6.09 3.46
CA CYS A 504 20.63 6.56 2.14
C CYS A 504 19.20 6.10 1.85
N SER A 505 18.45 6.92 1.09
CA SER A 505 17.12 6.57 0.60
C SER A 505 17.15 6.32 -0.91
N PHE A 506 16.61 5.19 -1.35
CA PHE A 506 16.54 4.78 -2.74
C PHE A 506 15.08 4.66 -3.16
N SER A 507 14.60 5.46 -4.12
CA SER A 507 13.24 5.33 -4.62
C SER A 507 13.13 5.28 -6.14
N ASP A 508 12.29 4.38 -6.65
CA ASP A 508 12.00 4.23 -8.09
C ASP A 508 13.23 4.17 -9.02
N ASN A 509 14.32 3.56 -8.54
CA ASN A 509 15.48 3.27 -9.37
C ASN A 509 15.34 1.90 -10.04
N GLY A 510 16.02 1.67 -11.17
CA GLY A 510 16.07 0.34 -11.80
C GLY A 510 16.80 -0.69 -10.94
N TYR A 511 17.96 -0.38 -10.39
CA TYR A 511 18.49 -1.02 -9.18
C TYR A 511 18.74 0.06 -8.13
N GLY A 512 18.40 -0.16 -6.86
CA GLY A 512 18.82 0.74 -5.79
C GLY A 512 20.35 0.69 -5.64
N ILE A 513 20.89 -0.50 -5.43
CA ILE A 513 22.33 -0.77 -5.43
C ILE A 513 22.62 -2.01 -6.29
N TYR A 514 23.60 -1.90 -7.19
CA TYR A 514 24.16 -3.02 -7.95
C TYR A 514 25.63 -3.22 -7.54
N ILE A 515 26.02 -4.47 -7.24
CA ILE A 515 27.37 -4.84 -6.78
C ILE A 515 27.89 -6.00 -7.61
N ASP A 516 29.06 -5.85 -8.23
CA ASP A 516 29.76 -6.94 -8.92
C ASP A 516 31.25 -6.96 -8.56
N GLY A 517 31.78 -8.17 -8.34
CA GLY A 517 33.22 -8.41 -8.12
C GLY A 517 33.84 -7.65 -6.95
N SER A 518 33.07 -7.33 -5.90
CA SER A 518 33.50 -6.43 -4.82
C SER A 518 33.63 -7.14 -3.46
N ASP A 519 34.35 -6.52 -2.52
CA ASP A 519 34.64 -7.10 -1.21
C ASP A 519 34.46 -6.10 -0.07
N TYR A 520 34.01 -6.60 1.09
CA TYR A 520 33.70 -5.79 2.29
C TYR A 520 32.75 -4.62 2.01
N ILE A 521 31.65 -4.86 1.30
CA ILE A 521 30.60 -3.85 1.08
C ILE A 521 29.61 -3.89 2.24
N THR A 522 29.39 -2.74 2.87
CA THR A 522 28.43 -2.60 3.98
C THR A 522 27.33 -1.61 3.62
N VAL A 523 26.08 -2.06 3.69
CA VAL A 523 24.88 -1.23 3.54
C VAL A 523 24.15 -1.18 4.87
N SER A 524 23.94 0.00 5.45
CA SER A 524 23.31 0.12 6.76
C SER A 524 22.30 1.25 6.87
N ASN A 525 21.22 1.04 7.64
CA ASN A 525 20.20 2.06 7.94
C ASN A 525 19.63 2.75 6.68
N SER A 526 19.58 2.03 5.55
CA SER A 526 19.13 2.58 4.27
C SER A 526 17.72 2.12 3.96
N GLU A 527 16.96 2.98 3.29
CA GLU A 527 15.58 2.72 2.91
C GLU A 527 15.47 2.51 1.41
N PHE A 528 14.84 1.43 0.99
CA PHE A 528 14.60 1.09 -0.40
C PHE A 528 13.09 1.05 -0.65
N ASP A 529 12.59 1.97 -1.48
CA ASP A 529 11.19 2.05 -1.90
C ASP A 529 11.12 2.04 -3.42
N SER A 530 11.27 0.87 -4.02
CA SER A 530 11.33 0.73 -5.48
C SER A 530 10.32 -0.29 -5.98
N HIS A 531 9.57 0.10 -7.02
CA HIS A 531 8.73 -0.83 -7.79
C HIS A 531 9.54 -1.74 -8.73
N SER A 532 10.87 -1.65 -8.72
CA SER A 532 11.77 -2.53 -9.46
C SER A 532 11.93 -3.89 -8.76
N PRO A 533 12.14 -5.01 -9.48
CA PRO A 533 12.32 -6.34 -8.88
C PRO A 533 13.39 -6.43 -7.78
N ASP A 534 14.51 -5.72 -7.90
CA ASP A 534 15.63 -5.82 -6.96
C ASP A 534 16.03 -4.42 -6.44
N GLY A 535 15.78 -4.15 -5.16
CA GLY A 535 16.29 -2.97 -4.46
C GLY A 535 17.81 -3.04 -4.27
N LEU A 536 18.34 -4.22 -3.96
CA LEU A 536 19.77 -4.51 -3.93
C LEU A 536 20.06 -5.78 -4.70
N TYR A 537 20.95 -5.68 -5.69
CA TYR A 537 21.47 -6.82 -6.44
C TYR A 537 22.98 -6.95 -6.21
N ALA A 538 23.44 -8.15 -5.86
CA ALA A 538 24.86 -8.41 -5.71
C ALA A 538 25.28 -9.76 -6.30
N THR A 539 26.43 -9.77 -6.98
CA THR A 539 26.98 -10.97 -7.61
C THR A 539 28.50 -11.05 -7.49
N ASN A 540 29.06 -12.27 -7.57
CA ASN A 540 30.50 -12.54 -7.62
C ASN A 540 31.34 -11.88 -6.51
N SER A 541 30.75 -11.64 -5.34
CA SER A 541 31.35 -10.81 -4.28
C SER A 541 31.69 -11.65 -3.06
N SER A 542 32.78 -11.33 -2.34
CA SER A 542 33.24 -12.20 -1.24
C SER A 542 32.54 -11.90 0.09
N ARG A 543 32.32 -10.63 0.44
CA ARG A 543 31.71 -10.26 1.73
C ARG A 543 30.76 -9.07 1.60
N ILE A 544 29.49 -9.30 1.93
CA ILE A 544 28.42 -8.29 1.90
C ILE A 544 27.72 -8.26 3.26
N GLY A 545 27.55 -7.07 3.84
CA GLY A 545 26.81 -6.84 5.07
C GLY A 545 25.63 -5.90 4.85
N ILE A 546 24.43 -6.28 5.30
CA ILE A 546 23.21 -5.47 5.24
C ILE A 546 22.64 -5.36 6.66
N PHE A 547 22.55 -4.14 7.19
CA PHE A 547 22.25 -3.92 8.62
C PHE A 547 21.19 -2.82 8.83
N GLY A 548 20.07 -3.14 9.49
CA GLY A 548 19.10 -2.11 9.87
C GLY A 548 18.37 -1.44 8.70
N SER A 549 18.41 -2.03 7.51
CA SER A 549 17.83 -1.47 6.29
C SER A 549 16.41 -1.95 6.05
N SER A 550 15.59 -1.13 5.40
CA SER A 550 14.19 -1.45 5.05
C SER A 550 14.01 -1.56 3.55
N PHE A 551 13.22 -2.53 3.12
CA PHE A 551 12.95 -2.85 1.72
C PHE A 551 11.45 -2.92 1.49
N SER A 552 10.92 -1.98 0.70
CA SER A 552 9.51 -1.90 0.31
C SER A 552 9.40 -2.17 -1.19
N TYR A 553 8.64 -3.20 -1.56
CA TYR A 553 8.39 -3.68 -2.93
C TYR A 553 9.60 -4.21 -3.73
N GLY A 554 10.81 -3.68 -3.49
CA GLY A 554 12.06 -4.13 -4.08
C GLY A 554 12.80 -5.10 -3.16
N GLY A 555 13.22 -6.25 -3.70
CA GLY A 555 13.87 -7.30 -2.92
C GLY A 555 15.38 -7.14 -2.76
N VAL A 556 15.99 -8.10 -2.06
CA VAL A 556 17.45 -8.30 -2.03
C VAL A 556 17.76 -9.58 -2.80
N ASN A 557 18.63 -9.47 -3.80
CA ASN A 557 19.03 -10.59 -4.66
C ASN A 557 20.55 -10.74 -4.64
N ILE A 558 21.03 -11.84 -4.05
CA ILE A 558 22.46 -12.08 -3.87
C ILE A 558 22.83 -13.43 -4.48
N ARG A 559 23.81 -13.43 -5.37
CA ARG A 559 24.21 -14.58 -6.18
C ARG A 559 25.72 -14.81 -6.10
N GLU A 560 26.12 -16.07 -5.96
CA GLU A 560 27.54 -16.46 -6.00
C GLU A 560 28.44 -15.68 -5.01
N CYS A 561 27.89 -15.34 -3.84
CA CYS A 561 28.60 -14.58 -2.83
C CYS A 561 29.07 -15.47 -1.66
N SER A 562 30.33 -15.27 -1.25
CA SER A 562 30.97 -16.20 -0.30
C SER A 562 30.46 -16.05 1.13
N VAL A 563 30.27 -14.81 1.60
CA VAL A 563 29.82 -14.49 2.97
C VAL A 563 28.83 -13.33 2.94
N VAL A 564 27.59 -13.60 3.34
CA VAL A 564 26.54 -12.58 3.44
C VAL A 564 26.07 -12.49 4.90
N GLU A 565 26.04 -11.30 5.47
CA GLU A 565 25.43 -11.04 6.78
C GLU A 565 24.26 -10.08 6.63
N ILE A 566 23.07 -10.49 7.07
CA ILE A 566 21.85 -9.68 7.06
C ILE A 566 21.29 -9.63 8.47
N ASN A 567 21.11 -8.43 9.02
CA ASN A 567 20.69 -8.29 10.40
C ASN A 567 19.82 -7.05 10.63
N TYR A 568 18.75 -7.20 11.42
CA TYR A 568 17.81 -6.10 11.72
C TYR A 568 17.14 -5.48 10.49
N CYS A 569 16.96 -6.25 9.42
CA CYS A 569 16.34 -5.77 8.19
C CYS A 569 14.83 -6.03 8.16
N ASN A 570 14.08 -5.11 7.55
CA ASN A 570 12.64 -5.25 7.34
C ASN A 570 12.32 -5.33 5.85
N TYR A 571 11.46 -6.26 5.45
CA TYR A 571 11.06 -6.51 4.07
C TYR A 571 9.54 -6.52 3.97
N THR A 572 8.98 -5.65 3.14
CA THR A 572 7.53 -5.49 2.98
C THR A 572 7.12 -5.47 1.51
N GLY A 573 6.25 -6.38 1.07
CA GLY A 573 5.79 -6.43 -0.32
C GLY A 573 6.78 -7.08 -1.30
N GLY A 574 6.29 -7.61 -2.42
CA GLY A 574 7.13 -8.09 -3.53
C GLY A 574 7.90 -9.39 -3.27
N TYR A 575 9.12 -9.50 -3.84
CA TYR A 575 10.07 -10.57 -3.52
C TYR A 575 10.93 -10.10 -2.35
N GLY A 576 11.00 -10.87 -1.24
CA GLY A 576 11.77 -10.47 -0.06
C GLY A 576 13.28 -10.64 -0.26
N LEU A 577 13.82 -11.77 0.19
CA LEU A 577 15.25 -12.09 0.11
C LEU A 577 15.48 -13.31 -0.78
N ASN A 578 16.24 -13.15 -1.85
CA ASN A 578 16.63 -14.22 -2.76
C ASN A 578 18.15 -14.45 -2.71
N LEU A 579 18.56 -15.66 -2.33
CA LEU A 579 19.95 -16.07 -2.21
C LEU A 579 20.20 -17.26 -3.12
N THR A 580 21.15 -17.13 -4.05
CA THR A 580 21.56 -18.22 -4.94
C THR A 580 23.04 -18.54 -4.77
N ASN A 581 23.37 -19.81 -4.52
CA ASN A 581 24.75 -20.30 -4.36
C ASN A 581 25.61 -19.44 -3.41
N SER A 582 24.99 -18.94 -2.35
CA SER A 582 25.60 -17.99 -1.41
C SER A 582 25.49 -18.50 0.02
N SER A 583 26.50 -18.25 0.85
CA SER A 583 26.42 -18.59 2.28
C SER A 583 26.01 -17.35 3.07
N ALA A 584 24.86 -17.40 3.75
CA ALA A 584 24.30 -16.24 4.43
C ALA A 584 23.90 -16.53 5.88
N MET A 585 24.13 -15.54 6.74
CA MET A 585 23.57 -15.47 8.08
C MET A 585 22.54 -14.34 8.13
N ILE A 586 21.27 -14.70 8.22
CA ILE A 586 20.14 -13.79 8.40
C ILE A 586 19.68 -13.87 9.86
N LYS A 587 19.60 -12.74 10.56
CA LYS A 587 19.11 -12.70 11.95
C LYS A 587 18.31 -11.44 12.28
N ASN A 588 17.39 -11.53 13.24
CA ASN A 588 16.58 -10.38 13.69
C ASN A 588 15.83 -9.65 12.56
N CYS A 589 15.40 -10.36 11.52
CA CYS A 589 14.73 -9.75 10.38
C CYS A 589 13.22 -9.93 10.45
N THR A 590 12.48 -9.04 9.80
CA THR A 590 11.03 -9.13 9.64
C THR A 590 10.71 -9.16 8.15
N VAL A 591 9.92 -10.13 7.69
CA VAL A 591 9.58 -10.30 6.28
C VAL A 591 8.09 -10.55 6.12
N HIS A 592 7.38 -9.67 5.38
CA HIS A 592 5.95 -9.86 5.17
C HIS A 592 5.37 -9.33 3.85
N GLY A 593 4.25 -9.90 3.43
CA GLY A 593 3.40 -9.35 2.37
C GLY A 593 3.85 -9.59 0.93
N GLY A 594 4.60 -10.66 0.65
CA GLY A 594 5.13 -11.00 -0.69
C GLY A 594 4.83 -12.43 -1.17
N ASP A 595 5.20 -12.75 -2.41
CA ASP A 595 5.05 -14.11 -2.98
C ASP A 595 5.98 -15.09 -2.27
N VAL A 596 7.24 -14.69 -2.09
CA VAL A 596 8.26 -15.46 -1.37
C VAL A 596 9.01 -14.54 -0.42
N GLY A 597 8.93 -14.83 0.88
CA GLY A 597 9.63 -14.05 1.90
C GLY A 597 11.14 -14.26 1.83
N LEU A 598 11.59 -15.50 1.96
CA LEU A 598 13.00 -15.87 1.84
C LEU A 598 13.16 -17.06 0.91
N ALA A 599 13.94 -16.92 -0.16
CA ALA A 599 14.29 -17.97 -1.09
C ALA A 599 15.79 -18.28 -1.01
N ALA A 600 16.12 -19.53 -0.72
CA ALA A 600 17.48 -20.05 -0.64
C ALA A 600 17.68 -21.15 -1.69
N HIS A 601 18.42 -20.82 -2.75
CA HIS A 601 18.76 -21.69 -3.87
C HIS A 601 20.24 -22.09 -3.81
N GLY A 602 20.56 -23.10 -3.00
CA GLY A 602 21.94 -23.55 -2.76
C GLY A 602 22.70 -22.72 -1.72
N GLY A 603 23.93 -23.11 -1.43
CA GLY A 603 24.75 -22.53 -0.35
C GLY A 603 24.36 -23.02 1.05
N ASN A 604 24.99 -22.44 2.08
CA ASN A 604 24.69 -22.72 3.49
C ASN A 604 23.96 -21.51 4.10
N ILE A 605 22.66 -21.65 4.35
CA ILE A 605 21.84 -20.56 4.90
C ILE A 605 21.55 -20.78 6.38
N THR A 606 21.82 -19.77 7.20
CA THR A 606 21.42 -19.72 8.60
C THR A 606 20.42 -18.58 8.80
N LEU A 607 19.18 -18.90 9.13
CA LEU A 607 18.12 -17.96 9.49
C LEU A 607 17.85 -18.06 10.99
N ARG A 608 17.95 -16.95 11.74
CA ARG A 608 17.68 -16.97 13.18
C ARG A 608 16.87 -15.79 13.69
N ASP A 609 16.17 -15.97 14.80
CA ASP A 609 15.58 -14.88 15.59
C ASP A 609 14.72 -13.91 14.74
N SER A 610 14.02 -14.42 13.71
CA SER A 610 13.34 -13.62 12.68
C SER A 610 11.85 -13.92 12.63
N GLU A 611 11.07 -12.95 12.16
CA GLU A 611 9.61 -13.04 12.02
C GLU A 611 9.20 -12.97 10.55
N ILE A 612 8.42 -13.96 10.07
CA ILE A 612 8.05 -14.09 8.66
C ILE A 612 6.55 -14.39 8.54
N TYR A 613 5.79 -13.50 7.91
CA TYR A 613 4.33 -13.66 7.86
C TYR A 613 3.63 -13.07 6.65
N GLY A 614 2.42 -13.56 6.35
CA GLY A 614 1.59 -12.98 5.29
C GLY A 614 2.15 -13.15 3.88
N ASN A 615 2.91 -14.23 3.62
CA ASN A 615 3.47 -14.56 2.31
C ASN A 615 2.81 -15.82 1.73
N ASP A 616 2.88 -16.03 0.42
CA ASP A 616 2.52 -17.33 -0.15
C ASP A 616 3.51 -18.41 0.29
N ILE A 617 4.81 -18.13 0.23
CA ILE A 617 5.86 -18.96 0.83
C ILE A 617 6.69 -18.11 1.77
N GLY A 618 6.65 -18.40 3.08
CA GLY A 618 7.47 -17.73 4.08
C GLY A 618 8.95 -17.97 3.83
N VAL A 619 9.36 -19.24 3.87
CA VAL A 619 10.75 -19.67 3.61
C VAL A 619 10.78 -20.80 2.60
N LYS A 620 11.44 -20.58 1.46
CA LYS A 620 11.72 -21.58 0.43
C LYS A 620 13.18 -22.02 0.51
N MET A 621 13.42 -23.32 0.67
CA MET A 621 14.77 -23.88 0.76
C MET A 621 15.04 -24.95 -0.29
N GLN A 622 16.19 -24.81 -0.97
CA GLN A 622 16.79 -25.79 -1.85
C GLN A 622 18.26 -25.93 -1.44
N GLY A 623 18.62 -26.94 -0.65
CA GLY A 623 19.99 -27.13 -0.15
C GLY A 623 20.10 -27.21 1.37
N ARG A 624 21.28 -26.86 1.92
CA ARG A 624 21.60 -27.04 3.34
C ARG A 624 21.39 -25.77 4.14
N GLY A 625 20.96 -25.92 5.39
CA GLY A 625 20.86 -24.76 6.27
C GLY A 625 20.37 -25.04 7.69
N MET A 626 20.14 -23.96 8.42
CA MET A 626 19.61 -23.97 9.77
C MET A 626 18.59 -22.84 9.92
N ILE A 627 17.42 -23.15 10.47
CA ILE A 627 16.41 -22.18 10.88
C ILE A 627 16.30 -22.28 12.41
N GLY A 628 16.49 -21.17 13.11
CA GLY A 628 16.52 -21.18 14.57
C GLY A 628 15.77 -20.04 15.24
N ASN A 629 14.91 -20.35 16.22
CA ASN A 629 14.15 -19.37 17.00
C ASN A 629 13.37 -18.36 16.12
N CYS A 630 12.76 -18.82 15.02
CA CYS A 630 11.97 -17.97 14.13
C CYS A 630 10.47 -18.12 14.41
N SER A 631 9.71 -17.03 14.22
CA SER A 631 8.25 -16.99 14.24
C SER A 631 7.74 -16.93 12.80
N ILE A 632 7.02 -17.95 12.33
CA ILE A 632 6.57 -18.06 10.93
C ILE A 632 5.05 -18.30 10.90
N HIS A 633 4.26 -17.30 10.48
CA HIS A 633 2.81 -17.39 10.62
C HIS A 633 2.00 -16.74 9.51
N ASP A 634 0.73 -17.12 9.38
CA ASP A 634 -0.20 -16.54 8.39
C ASP A 634 0.33 -16.63 6.94
N ASN A 635 1.05 -17.71 6.58
CA ASN A 635 1.52 -17.98 5.21
C ASN A 635 0.75 -19.16 4.57
N THR A 636 0.75 -19.28 3.23
CA THR A 636 0.27 -20.53 2.60
C THR A 636 1.23 -21.68 2.94
N TYR A 637 2.53 -21.49 2.72
CA TYR A 637 3.58 -22.38 3.19
C TYR A 637 4.48 -21.63 4.16
N GLY A 638 4.56 -22.06 5.42
CA GLY A 638 5.50 -21.49 6.39
C GLY A 638 6.94 -21.75 5.95
N ILE A 639 7.31 -23.03 5.86
CA ILE A 639 8.58 -23.48 5.27
C ILE A 639 8.28 -24.49 4.16
N TYR A 640 8.78 -24.23 2.96
CA TYR A 640 8.70 -25.10 1.79
C TYR A 640 10.11 -25.59 1.41
N GLY A 641 10.40 -26.85 1.70
CA GLY A 641 11.63 -27.52 1.29
C GLY A 641 11.40 -28.32 0.02
N ALA A 642 12.08 -27.97 -1.08
CA ALA A 642 11.99 -28.72 -2.33
C ALA A 642 13.36 -28.84 -3.00
N ASP A 643 13.91 -30.05 -3.00
CA ASP A 643 15.22 -30.35 -3.59
C ASP A 643 15.16 -31.61 -4.45
N TRP A 644 15.30 -31.44 -5.76
CA TRP A 644 15.19 -32.53 -6.73
C TRP A 644 16.44 -33.42 -6.76
N ASP A 645 17.56 -32.93 -6.20
CA ASP A 645 18.81 -33.68 -6.12
C ASP A 645 18.88 -34.55 -4.84
N GLY A 646 17.93 -34.39 -3.91
CA GLY A 646 17.78 -35.20 -2.70
C GLY A 646 18.89 -35.01 -1.65
N LEU A 647 19.61 -33.88 -1.69
CA LEU A 647 20.78 -33.60 -0.81
C LEU A 647 20.55 -32.47 0.20
N GLY A 648 19.41 -31.78 0.14
CA GLY A 648 19.02 -30.73 1.05
C GLY A 648 18.84 -31.28 2.45
N SER A 649 19.51 -30.69 3.44
CA SER A 649 19.36 -31.06 4.85
C SER A 649 19.24 -29.79 5.69
N VAL A 650 18.16 -29.64 6.44
CA VAL A 650 17.93 -28.47 7.28
C VAL A 650 17.72 -28.87 8.74
N ASN A 651 18.32 -28.10 9.64
CA ASN A 651 18.01 -28.16 11.07
C ASN A 651 17.04 -27.04 11.43
N ILE A 652 15.83 -27.38 11.88
CA ILE A 652 14.77 -26.38 12.15
C ILE A 652 14.41 -26.40 13.63
N THR A 653 14.42 -25.21 14.25
CA THR A 653 13.83 -24.91 15.56
C THR A 653 13.02 -23.61 15.40
N ALA A 654 11.69 -23.69 15.34
CA ALA A 654 10.83 -22.54 15.01
C ALA A 654 9.43 -22.66 15.63
N SER A 655 8.69 -21.56 15.64
CA SER A 655 7.26 -21.52 15.94
C SER A 655 6.49 -21.23 14.66
N LEU A 656 5.61 -22.15 14.27
CA LEU A 656 4.80 -22.05 13.05
C LEU A 656 3.31 -22.05 13.38
N SER A 657 2.60 -20.99 13.02
CA SER A 657 1.17 -20.89 13.33
C SER A 657 0.30 -20.30 12.23
N LYS A 658 -0.95 -20.77 12.12
CA LYS A 658 -1.92 -20.24 11.14
C LYS A 658 -1.47 -20.30 9.68
N ASN A 659 -0.57 -21.23 9.35
CA ASN A 659 -0.20 -21.47 7.96
C ASN A 659 -1.13 -22.54 7.36
N VAL A 660 -1.29 -22.60 6.04
CA VAL A 660 -1.94 -23.77 5.42
C VAL A 660 -1.04 -24.99 5.64
N TYR A 661 0.25 -24.88 5.32
CA TYR A 661 1.26 -25.85 5.72
C TYR A 661 2.27 -25.17 6.62
N GLY A 662 2.47 -25.68 7.85
CA GLY A 662 3.57 -25.25 8.70
C GLY A 662 4.89 -25.54 8.00
N ILE A 663 5.19 -26.81 7.79
CA ILE A 663 6.33 -27.28 6.99
C ILE A 663 5.84 -28.23 5.91
N TYR A 664 6.24 -27.99 4.67
CA TYR A 664 6.02 -28.88 3.54
C TYR A 664 7.37 -29.29 2.94
N LEU A 665 7.69 -30.58 3.03
CA LEU A 665 8.90 -31.18 2.47
C LEU A 665 8.53 -32.03 1.26
N ASP A 666 9.10 -31.69 0.10
CA ASP A 666 8.90 -32.41 -1.17
C ASP A 666 10.25 -32.83 -1.75
N ASN A 667 10.48 -34.15 -1.82
CA ASN A 667 11.79 -34.71 -2.19
C ASN A 667 12.93 -34.22 -1.27
N PHE A 668 12.64 -33.81 -0.03
CA PHE A 668 13.59 -33.18 0.88
C PHE A 668 13.92 -34.11 2.05
N SER A 669 15.10 -34.73 2.00
CA SER A 669 15.50 -35.84 2.88
C SER A 669 16.54 -35.42 3.94
N TYR A 670 16.91 -36.28 4.88
CA TYR A 670 18.04 -36.06 5.81
C TYR A 670 17.96 -34.81 6.71
N SER A 671 16.77 -34.25 6.93
CA SER A 671 16.56 -33.05 7.76
C SER A 671 16.28 -33.41 9.22
N THR A 672 16.59 -32.50 10.14
CA THR A 672 16.27 -32.62 11.56
C THR A 672 15.35 -31.49 11.99
N LEU A 673 14.13 -31.84 12.37
CA LEU A 673 13.07 -30.96 12.83
C LEU A 673 12.94 -31.17 14.33
N GLU A 674 13.43 -30.22 15.13
CA GLU A 674 13.54 -30.40 16.58
C GLU A 674 12.93 -29.23 17.36
N ASN A 675 12.21 -29.52 18.45
CA ASN A 675 11.65 -28.49 19.34
C ASN A 675 10.77 -27.46 18.59
N ILE A 676 10.00 -27.90 17.59
CA ILE A 676 9.14 -27.05 16.79
C ILE A 676 7.75 -26.99 17.38
N SER A 677 7.16 -25.79 17.43
CA SER A 677 5.75 -25.59 17.80
C SER A 677 4.91 -25.35 16.56
N PHE A 678 3.87 -26.16 16.33
CA PHE A 678 2.90 -26.01 15.24
C PHE A 678 1.51 -25.74 15.81
N LEU A 679 0.95 -24.55 15.58
CA LEU A 679 -0.34 -24.14 16.16
C LEU A 679 -1.35 -23.64 15.11
N ASN A 680 -2.55 -24.21 15.08
CA ASN A 680 -3.63 -23.76 14.18
C ASN A 680 -3.26 -23.76 12.68
N ASN A 681 -2.44 -24.70 12.21
CA ASN A 681 -2.17 -24.85 10.78
C ASN A 681 -3.19 -25.83 10.16
N THR A 682 -3.49 -25.73 8.85
CA THR A 682 -4.27 -26.79 8.19
C THR A 682 -3.49 -28.11 8.21
N CYS A 683 -2.19 -28.07 7.91
CA CYS A 683 -1.28 -29.17 8.14
C CYS A 683 -0.03 -28.68 8.89
N GLY A 684 0.32 -29.32 10.00
CA GLY A 684 1.54 -29.01 10.75
C GLY A 684 2.79 -29.33 9.93
N LEU A 685 3.02 -30.61 9.69
CA LEU A 685 4.14 -31.13 8.89
C LEU A 685 3.64 -32.07 7.81
N TYR A 686 3.97 -31.77 6.56
CA TYR A 686 3.70 -32.62 5.40
C TYR A 686 5.01 -33.08 4.77
N MET A 687 5.23 -34.38 4.68
CA MET A 687 6.43 -34.99 4.08
C MET A 687 6.03 -35.84 2.88
N LYS A 688 6.44 -35.42 1.69
CA LYS A 688 6.18 -36.10 0.41
C LYS A 688 7.49 -36.54 -0.23
N ASN A 689 7.60 -37.81 -0.59
CA ASN A 689 8.82 -38.39 -1.17
C ASN A 689 10.10 -38.06 -0.36
N SER A 690 9.96 -37.88 0.96
CA SER A 690 10.96 -37.25 1.82
C SER A 690 11.39 -38.25 2.88
N SER A 691 12.61 -38.76 2.77
CA SER A 691 13.10 -39.91 3.55
C SER A 691 14.22 -39.53 4.51
N TYR A 692 14.51 -40.37 5.50
CA TYR A 692 15.62 -40.17 6.45
C TYR A 692 15.55 -38.87 7.27
N ASN A 693 14.36 -38.29 7.48
CA ASN A 693 14.16 -37.12 8.31
C ASN A 693 13.93 -37.50 9.78
N ASN A 694 14.38 -36.65 10.70
CA ASN A 694 14.16 -36.81 12.14
C ASN A 694 13.20 -35.71 12.63
N VAL A 695 12.07 -36.09 13.22
CA VAL A 695 11.09 -35.17 13.84
C VAL A 695 11.07 -35.45 15.33
N LEU A 696 11.63 -34.54 16.12
CA LEU A 696 12.00 -34.77 17.52
C LEU A 696 11.42 -33.68 18.42
N ASN A 697 10.78 -34.04 19.53
CA ASN A 697 10.37 -33.09 20.58
C ASN A 697 9.44 -31.96 20.09
N CYS A 698 8.68 -32.17 19.01
CA CYS A 698 7.79 -31.15 18.45
C CYS A 698 6.42 -31.16 19.16
N THR A 699 5.79 -30.00 19.27
CA THR A 699 4.42 -29.85 19.78
C THR A 699 3.51 -29.36 18.66
N LEU A 700 2.46 -30.11 18.36
CA LEU A 700 1.49 -29.82 17.32
C LEU A 700 0.11 -29.72 17.97
N SER A 701 -0.53 -28.56 17.89
CA SER A 701 -1.82 -28.33 18.56
C SER A 701 -2.81 -27.63 17.63
N LYS A 702 -4.06 -28.10 17.65
CA LYS A 702 -5.17 -27.49 16.90
C LYS A 702 -4.96 -27.43 15.39
N ASN A 703 -4.14 -28.34 14.85
CA ASN A 703 -3.96 -28.44 13.39
C ASN A 703 -5.02 -29.39 12.83
N GLU A 704 -5.56 -29.18 11.63
CA GLU A 704 -6.48 -30.17 11.05
C GLU A 704 -5.77 -31.52 10.86
N LYS A 705 -4.57 -31.49 10.25
CA LYS A 705 -3.64 -32.61 10.17
C LYS A 705 -2.34 -32.27 10.89
N SER A 706 -1.90 -33.05 11.86
CA SER A 706 -0.64 -32.75 12.55
C SER A 706 0.58 -33.18 11.74
N ILE A 707 0.75 -34.46 11.46
CA ILE A 707 1.87 -34.99 10.65
C ILE A 707 1.33 -35.91 9.56
N VAL A 708 1.69 -35.60 8.31
CA VAL A 708 1.36 -36.39 7.13
C VAL A 708 2.65 -36.89 6.46
N MET A 709 2.72 -38.19 6.17
CA MET A 709 3.79 -38.82 5.40
C MET A 709 3.23 -39.53 4.18
N GLU A 710 3.65 -39.09 2.99
CA GLU A 710 3.26 -39.68 1.71
C GLU A 710 4.51 -40.17 0.98
N ASN A 711 4.52 -41.45 0.56
CA ASN A 711 5.63 -42.06 -0.19
C ASN A 711 7.01 -41.85 0.48
N SER A 712 7.06 -41.83 1.81
CA SER A 712 8.22 -41.39 2.60
C SER A 712 8.74 -42.52 3.48
N GLN A 713 10.06 -42.68 3.58
CA GLN A 713 10.67 -43.87 4.17
C GLN A 713 11.79 -43.54 5.14
N HIS A 714 12.08 -44.44 6.07
CA HIS A 714 13.22 -44.33 6.98
C HIS A 714 13.23 -43.05 7.84
N ASN A 715 12.08 -42.41 8.05
CA ASN A 715 11.96 -41.25 8.94
C ASN A 715 11.87 -41.70 10.40
N THR A 716 12.38 -40.88 11.30
CA THR A 716 12.29 -41.09 12.76
C THR A 716 11.41 -40.01 13.37
N LEU A 717 10.33 -40.40 14.04
CA LEU A 717 9.40 -39.49 14.70
C LEU A 717 9.37 -39.84 16.19
N LYS A 718 10.02 -39.01 17.01
CA LYS A 718 10.26 -39.33 18.41
C LYS A 718 9.85 -38.22 19.38
N ASN A 719 9.15 -38.59 20.46
CA ASN A 719 8.80 -37.70 21.58
C ASN A 719 8.03 -36.43 21.13
N ASN A 720 7.16 -36.56 20.12
CA ASN A 720 6.30 -35.45 19.68
C ASN A 720 4.96 -35.49 20.40
N THR A 721 4.39 -34.31 20.68
CA THR A 721 3.05 -34.17 21.27
C THR A 721 2.09 -33.62 20.22
N MET A 722 0.99 -34.33 19.95
CA MET A 722 -0.08 -33.89 19.04
C MET A 722 -1.39 -33.80 19.81
N LYS A 723 -2.10 -32.68 19.69
CA LYS A 723 -3.31 -32.39 20.47
C LYS A 723 -4.36 -31.66 19.63
N GLU A 724 -5.63 -32.00 19.83
CA GLU A 724 -6.76 -31.27 19.22
C GLU A 724 -6.71 -31.24 17.68
N SER A 725 -6.33 -32.35 17.04
CA SER A 725 -6.28 -32.46 15.57
C SER A 725 -7.43 -33.29 15.01
N SER A 726 -7.86 -33.03 13.76
CA SER A 726 -8.77 -33.96 13.08
C SER A 726 -8.08 -35.30 12.81
N THR A 727 -6.82 -35.25 12.36
CA THR A 727 -5.94 -36.41 12.22
C THR A 727 -4.55 -36.08 12.76
N ALA A 728 -4.07 -36.82 13.75
CA ALA A 728 -2.76 -36.56 14.33
C ALA A 728 -1.63 -37.13 13.47
N PHE A 729 -1.68 -38.43 13.16
CA PHE A 729 -0.79 -39.08 12.21
C PHE A 729 -1.54 -39.64 11.01
N GLU A 730 -1.08 -39.29 9.80
CA GLU A 730 -1.53 -39.88 8.55
C GLU A 730 -0.32 -40.38 7.76
N ILE A 731 -0.23 -41.69 7.56
CA ILE A 731 0.92 -42.35 6.93
C ILE A 731 0.40 -43.13 5.72
N VAL A 732 0.80 -42.70 4.53
CA VAL A 732 0.28 -43.17 3.25
C VAL A 732 1.41 -43.65 2.35
N ASN A 733 1.30 -44.88 1.82
CA ASN A 733 2.31 -45.50 0.95
C ASN A 733 3.76 -45.40 1.49
N SER A 734 3.91 -45.44 2.81
CA SER A 734 5.16 -45.11 3.51
C SER A 734 5.64 -46.30 4.34
N ARG A 735 6.95 -46.56 4.36
CA ARG A 735 7.51 -47.79 4.95
C ARG A 735 8.81 -47.55 5.68
N TYR A 736 9.14 -48.44 6.61
CA TYR A 736 10.40 -48.41 7.38
C TYR A 736 10.62 -47.15 8.21
N ASN A 737 9.54 -46.46 8.60
CA ASN A 737 9.62 -45.33 9.52
C ASN A 737 9.62 -45.83 10.97
N SER A 738 10.32 -45.12 11.85
CA SER A 738 10.41 -45.41 13.28
C SER A 738 9.65 -44.34 14.07
N ILE A 739 8.50 -44.71 14.63
CA ILE A 739 7.62 -43.82 15.39
C ILE A 739 7.67 -44.23 16.86
N SER A 740 8.23 -43.40 17.73
CA SER A 740 8.36 -43.77 19.15
C SER A 740 8.15 -42.66 20.16
N GLU A 741 7.68 -43.03 21.36
CA GLU A 741 7.52 -42.11 22.50
C GLU A 741 6.59 -40.90 22.23
N ASN A 742 5.73 -40.94 21.20
CA ASN A 742 4.84 -39.81 20.88
C ASN A 742 3.56 -39.83 21.75
N GLU A 743 3.05 -38.64 22.10
CA GLU A 743 1.79 -38.47 22.82
C GLU A 743 0.75 -37.81 21.90
N ILE A 744 -0.32 -38.52 21.60
CA ILE A 744 -1.44 -38.10 20.77
C ILE A 744 -2.68 -38.02 21.63
N LYS A 745 -3.35 -36.86 21.67
CA LYS A 745 -4.57 -36.73 22.46
C LYS A 745 -5.64 -35.81 21.89
N GLU A 746 -6.88 -36.01 22.36
CA GLU A 746 -8.02 -35.13 22.05
C GLU A 746 -8.20 -34.89 20.54
N SER A 747 -7.85 -35.88 19.71
CA SER A 747 -7.90 -35.77 18.25
C SER A 747 -8.98 -36.69 17.67
N GLY A 748 -9.42 -36.44 16.43
CA GLY A 748 -10.35 -37.33 15.72
C GLY A 748 -9.71 -38.71 15.52
N THR A 749 -8.82 -38.84 14.53
CA THR A 749 -8.00 -40.05 14.34
C THR A 749 -6.59 -39.84 14.87
N GLY A 750 -6.15 -40.72 15.77
CA GLY A 750 -4.81 -40.68 16.36
C GLY A 750 -3.72 -41.13 15.37
N LEU A 751 -3.87 -42.33 14.81
CA LEU A 751 -3.00 -42.88 13.77
C LEU A 751 -3.84 -43.50 12.66
N LEU A 752 -3.70 -42.97 11.45
CA LEU A 752 -4.21 -43.55 10.21
C LEU A 752 -3.05 -44.08 9.38
N LEU A 753 -3.03 -45.40 9.16
CA LEU A 753 -2.07 -46.10 8.32
C LEU A 753 -2.76 -46.63 7.06
N SER A 754 -2.43 -46.09 5.89
CA SER A 754 -3.00 -46.54 4.63
C SER A 754 -1.91 -47.05 3.69
N TYR A 755 -1.97 -48.32 3.31
CA TYR A 755 -1.03 -48.95 2.35
C TYR A 755 0.45 -48.82 2.76
N SER A 756 0.74 -48.80 4.06
CA SER A 756 2.02 -48.33 4.60
C SER A 756 2.71 -49.37 5.45
N PRO A 757 3.32 -50.43 4.87
CA PRO A 757 3.83 -51.52 5.68
C PRO A 757 5.23 -51.27 6.22
N LEU A 758 5.62 -52.08 7.20
CA LEU A 758 6.96 -52.25 7.77
C LEU A 758 7.44 -51.01 8.52
N ASN A 759 6.54 -50.30 9.17
CA ASN A 759 6.86 -49.24 10.12
C ASN A 759 6.97 -49.83 11.53
N THR A 760 7.83 -49.22 12.36
CA THR A 760 8.03 -49.62 13.75
C THR A 760 7.39 -48.60 14.68
N PHE A 761 6.57 -49.09 15.61
CA PHE A 761 5.89 -48.28 16.62
C PHE A 761 6.28 -48.77 18.02
N THR A 762 6.81 -47.89 18.88
CA THR A 762 7.16 -48.21 20.27
C THR A 762 6.84 -47.06 21.22
N GLU A 763 6.30 -47.35 22.39
CA GLU A 763 6.02 -46.38 23.48
C GLU A 763 5.12 -45.18 23.10
N ASN A 764 4.31 -45.28 22.04
CA ASN A 764 3.36 -44.22 21.67
C ASN A 764 2.07 -44.30 22.51
N LYS A 765 1.46 -43.14 22.79
CA LYS A 765 0.23 -43.03 23.59
C LYS A 765 -0.86 -42.30 22.81
N PHE A 766 -2.00 -42.93 22.62
CA PHE A 766 -3.20 -42.38 21.96
C PHE A 766 -4.31 -42.25 23.00
N ASN A 767 -4.50 -41.06 23.59
CA ASN A 767 -5.44 -40.86 24.69
C ASN A 767 -6.58 -39.91 24.31
N GLU A 768 -7.82 -40.25 24.64
CA GLU A 768 -8.98 -39.37 24.44
C GLU A 768 -9.14 -38.94 22.96
N ASN A 769 -8.76 -39.82 22.02
CA ASN A 769 -9.06 -39.61 20.60
C ASN A 769 -10.40 -40.28 20.26
N ASP A 770 -11.13 -39.78 19.26
CA ASP A 770 -12.36 -40.43 18.77
C ASP A 770 -12.03 -41.84 18.28
N TYR A 771 -10.91 -41.97 17.55
CA TYR A 771 -10.31 -43.22 17.07
C TYR A 771 -8.79 -43.22 17.32
N GLY A 772 -8.28 -44.20 18.07
CA GLY A 772 -6.88 -44.33 18.44
C GLY A 772 -5.98 -44.74 17.27
N ILE A 773 -6.19 -45.95 16.76
CA ILE A 773 -5.43 -46.55 15.66
C ILE A 773 -6.38 -47.07 14.59
N ASP A 774 -6.06 -46.80 13.33
CA ASP A 774 -6.80 -47.21 12.14
C ASP A 774 -5.81 -47.70 11.07
N VAL A 775 -6.01 -48.91 10.54
CA VAL A 775 -5.06 -49.56 9.63
C VAL A 775 -5.76 -50.09 8.38
N GLU A 776 -5.62 -49.35 7.30
CA GLU A 776 -6.26 -49.61 6.01
C GLU A 776 -5.31 -50.29 5.01
N GLY A 777 -5.85 -51.29 4.31
CA GLY A 777 -5.12 -51.99 3.25
C GLY A 777 -6.01 -52.82 2.32
N SER A 778 -5.51 -53.05 1.11
CA SER A 778 -6.17 -53.92 0.12
C SER A 778 -5.53 -55.30 -0.05
N GLU A 779 -4.28 -55.45 0.39
CA GLU A 779 -3.43 -56.63 0.19
C GLU A 779 -2.79 -56.97 1.53
N VAL A 780 -2.50 -58.25 1.76
CA VAL A 780 -1.93 -58.73 3.03
C VAL A 780 -0.63 -57.98 3.37
N GLU A 781 0.18 -57.64 2.37
CA GLU A 781 1.45 -56.96 2.57
C GLU A 781 1.32 -55.57 3.19
N HIS A 782 0.20 -54.87 3.00
CA HIS A 782 -0.03 -53.52 3.54
C HIS A 782 -0.17 -53.49 5.05
N PHE A 783 -0.48 -54.62 5.68
CA PHE A 783 -0.73 -54.73 7.12
C PHE A 783 0.50 -55.24 7.90
N TYR A 784 1.68 -55.35 7.30
CA TYR A 784 2.84 -55.85 8.03
C TYR A 784 3.49 -54.76 8.87
N GLU A 785 3.08 -54.56 10.12
CA GLU A 785 3.69 -53.58 11.03
C GLU A 785 4.49 -54.21 12.17
N ASP A 786 5.46 -53.46 12.70
CA ASP A 786 6.21 -53.80 13.91
C ASP A 786 5.73 -52.91 15.06
N MET A 787 4.56 -53.24 15.62
CA MET A 787 3.93 -52.49 16.72
C MET A 787 3.86 -53.36 17.98
N ASP A 788 4.65 -53.01 18.99
CA ASP A 788 4.71 -53.78 20.23
C ASP A 788 3.69 -53.32 21.29
N ALA A 789 3.60 -54.06 22.39
CA ALA A 789 2.69 -53.78 23.50
C ALA A 789 3.09 -52.60 24.39
N SER A 790 4.20 -51.90 24.08
CA SER A 790 4.55 -50.66 24.77
C SER A 790 3.72 -49.47 24.27
N ASN A 791 3.14 -49.57 23.06
CA ASN A 791 2.14 -48.63 22.56
C ASN A 791 0.81 -48.79 23.30
N LYS A 792 0.11 -47.69 23.53
CA LYS A 792 -1.12 -47.66 24.31
C LYS A 792 -2.21 -46.80 23.69
N VAL A 793 -3.44 -47.29 23.69
CA VAL A 793 -4.66 -46.51 23.44
C VAL A 793 -5.44 -46.41 24.75
N ASN A 794 -5.76 -45.19 25.19
CA ASN A 794 -6.43 -44.91 26.47
C ASN A 794 -5.80 -45.64 27.68
N GLY A 795 -4.46 -45.74 27.68
CA GLY A 795 -3.68 -46.43 28.71
C GLY A 795 -3.62 -47.96 28.61
N MET A 796 -4.36 -48.58 27.69
CA MET A 796 -4.39 -50.03 27.44
C MET A 796 -3.37 -50.44 26.37
N PRO A 797 -2.70 -51.60 26.48
CA PRO A 797 -1.66 -52.04 25.54
C PRO A 797 -2.21 -52.44 24.17
N VAL A 798 -1.47 -52.13 23.11
CA VAL A 798 -1.75 -52.58 21.74
C VAL A 798 -1.20 -53.99 21.52
N TYR A 799 -1.95 -54.85 20.84
CA TYR A 799 -1.52 -56.18 20.45
C TYR A 799 -1.54 -56.32 18.94
N TYR A 800 -0.38 -56.12 18.30
CA TYR A 800 -0.20 -56.29 16.86
C TYR A 800 0.69 -57.50 16.61
N MET A 801 0.14 -58.59 16.05
CA MET A 801 0.89 -59.84 15.86
C MET A 801 1.04 -60.18 14.38
N VAL A 802 2.26 -60.53 13.97
CA VAL A 802 2.63 -60.80 12.59
C VAL A 802 3.39 -62.13 12.49
N ASN A 803 3.04 -62.99 11.52
CA ASN A 803 3.75 -64.25 11.24
C ASN A 803 3.93 -65.19 12.46
N GLY A 804 2.91 -65.31 13.31
CA GLY A 804 3.03 -66.04 14.58
C GLY A 804 1.89 -67.01 14.88
N SER A 805 2.12 -67.87 15.87
CA SER A 805 1.01 -68.45 16.64
C SER A 805 0.83 -67.62 17.90
N ALA A 806 -0.36 -67.07 18.08
CA ALA A 806 -0.62 -66.17 19.19
C ALA A 806 -1.35 -66.89 20.32
N GLY A 807 -0.89 -66.69 21.56
CA GLY A 807 -1.58 -67.20 22.74
C GLY A 807 -2.95 -66.54 22.95
N THR A 808 -3.52 -66.71 24.15
CA THR A 808 -4.79 -66.06 24.51
C THR A 808 -4.55 -64.61 24.96
N ILE A 809 -5.17 -63.63 24.29
CA ILE A 809 -5.25 -62.24 24.76
C ILE A 809 -6.47 -62.13 25.69
N ASN A 810 -6.31 -61.54 26.88
CA ASN A 810 -7.38 -61.40 27.87
C ASN A 810 -7.50 -59.94 28.38
N GLY A 811 -8.71 -59.49 28.70
CA GLY A 811 -8.95 -58.24 29.44
C GLY A 811 -9.30 -57.04 28.55
N MET A 812 -8.77 -55.86 28.86
CA MET A 812 -8.90 -54.68 27.99
C MET A 812 -7.64 -54.54 27.14
N ALA A 813 -7.82 -54.20 25.87
CA ALA A 813 -6.75 -53.91 24.93
C ALA A 813 -6.93 -52.51 24.36
N GLY A 814 -5.83 -51.90 23.92
CA GLY A 814 -5.86 -50.62 23.23
C GLY A 814 -6.27 -50.76 21.78
N TYR A 815 -5.67 -51.72 21.07
CA TYR A 815 -5.98 -52.11 19.69
C TYR A 815 -5.52 -53.56 19.48
N ILE A 816 -6.16 -54.31 18.59
CA ILE A 816 -5.84 -55.74 18.36
C ILE A 816 -5.76 -56.01 16.85
N ALA A 817 -4.62 -56.52 16.38
CA ALA A 817 -4.43 -56.96 15.01
C ALA A 817 -3.67 -58.29 14.91
N PHE A 818 -4.10 -59.16 14.00
CA PHE A 818 -3.48 -60.45 13.69
C PHE A 818 -3.26 -60.58 12.19
N ILE A 819 -2.00 -60.59 11.77
CA ILE A 819 -1.60 -60.59 10.37
C ILE A 819 -0.81 -61.87 10.10
N ASN A 820 -1.31 -62.70 9.19
CA ASN A 820 -0.70 -63.98 8.85
C ASN A 820 -0.41 -64.87 10.09
N CYS A 821 -1.40 -64.99 10.97
CA CYS A 821 -1.31 -65.72 12.23
C CYS A 821 -2.17 -67.00 12.22
N ALA A 822 -1.85 -67.94 13.09
CA ALA A 822 -2.64 -69.15 13.31
C ALA A 822 -2.82 -69.48 14.79
N ASP A 823 -3.89 -70.22 15.11
CA ASP A 823 -4.10 -70.86 16.42
C ASP A 823 -4.12 -69.88 17.60
N PHE A 824 -5.02 -68.88 17.55
CA PHE A 824 -5.08 -67.83 18.57
C PHE A 824 -6.47 -67.58 19.15
N ALA A 825 -6.51 -67.00 20.34
CA ALA A 825 -7.74 -66.71 21.05
C ALA A 825 -7.76 -65.28 21.62
N VAL A 826 -8.88 -64.59 21.47
CA VAL A 826 -9.12 -63.24 21.97
C VAL A 826 -10.29 -63.29 22.92
N ASN A 827 -10.06 -62.87 24.15
CA ASN A 827 -11.05 -62.60 25.19
C ASN A 827 -10.77 -61.20 25.75
N ALA A 828 -10.70 -60.24 24.83
CA ALA A 828 -10.39 -58.86 25.12
C ALA A 828 -11.29 -57.90 24.37
N SER A 829 -11.49 -56.72 24.95
CA SER A 829 -12.37 -55.67 24.42
C SER A 829 -11.57 -54.44 24.02
N THR A 830 -12.03 -53.75 22.98
CA THR A 830 -11.47 -52.50 22.46
C THR A 830 -12.60 -51.53 22.13
N GLU A 831 -12.31 -50.24 22.25
CA GLU A 831 -13.22 -49.13 21.96
C GLU A 831 -12.43 -47.97 21.37
N ASN A 832 -13.09 -47.07 20.63
CA ASN A 832 -12.49 -45.87 20.06
C ASN A 832 -11.26 -46.17 19.17
N ASN A 833 -11.41 -47.06 18.19
CA ASN A 833 -10.39 -47.32 17.15
C ASN A 833 -11.00 -47.31 15.75
N GLY A 834 -10.15 -47.40 14.72
CA GLY A 834 -10.60 -47.72 13.36
C GLY A 834 -11.30 -49.07 13.36
N GLU A 835 -10.53 -50.13 13.58
CA GLU A 835 -11.07 -51.46 13.82
C GLU A 835 -11.05 -51.82 15.30
N GLY A 836 -12.13 -52.39 15.82
CA GLY A 836 -12.10 -53.01 17.16
C GLY A 836 -11.12 -54.19 17.18
N ILE A 837 -11.15 -55.03 16.16
CA ILE A 837 -10.15 -56.07 15.91
C ILE A 837 -9.95 -56.30 14.41
N LEU A 838 -8.68 -56.37 14.00
CA LEU A 838 -8.28 -56.64 12.63
C LEU A 838 -7.65 -58.04 12.50
N ILE A 839 -8.17 -58.88 11.61
CA ILE A 839 -7.66 -60.24 11.34
C ILE A 839 -7.43 -60.39 9.83
N VAL A 840 -6.18 -60.57 9.42
CA VAL A 840 -5.79 -60.64 8.01
C VAL A 840 -4.99 -61.89 7.72
N ASN A 841 -5.33 -62.61 6.65
CA ASN A 841 -4.65 -63.82 6.17
C ASN A 841 -4.37 -64.86 7.26
N SER A 842 -5.31 -65.03 8.18
CA SER A 842 -5.09 -65.78 9.41
C SER A 842 -6.06 -66.97 9.51
N SER A 843 -5.72 -67.96 10.35
CA SER A 843 -6.56 -69.15 10.51
C SER A 843 -6.68 -69.67 11.94
N ASN A 844 -7.69 -70.51 12.21
CA ASN A 844 -7.89 -71.17 13.49
C ASN A 844 -7.99 -70.19 14.68
N PHE A 845 -8.81 -69.14 14.54
CA PHE A 845 -8.96 -68.11 15.57
C PHE A 845 -10.25 -68.24 16.39
N SER A 846 -10.24 -67.77 17.65
CA SER A 846 -11.43 -67.71 18.51
C SER A 846 -11.53 -66.36 19.21
N VAL A 847 -12.54 -65.56 18.87
CA VAL A 847 -12.90 -64.32 19.55
C VAL A 847 -14.09 -64.61 20.48
N THR A 848 -13.90 -64.51 21.78
CA THR A 848 -14.85 -65.04 22.77
C THR A 848 -15.00 -64.13 23.98
N GLY A 849 -16.23 -63.72 24.32
CA GLY A 849 -16.47 -62.92 25.54
C GLY A 849 -16.01 -61.47 25.44
N SER A 850 -15.82 -60.96 24.22
CA SER A 850 -15.29 -59.63 23.91
C SER A 850 -16.39 -58.58 23.74
N ASN A 851 -16.01 -57.30 23.83
CA ASN A 851 -16.82 -56.15 23.43
C ASN A 851 -16.04 -55.28 22.43
N PHE A 852 -16.64 -54.99 21.28
CA PHE A 852 -16.11 -54.13 20.23
C PHE A 852 -17.12 -53.04 19.92
N SER A 853 -17.02 -51.93 20.65
CA SER A 853 -17.96 -50.81 20.54
C SER A 853 -17.28 -49.48 20.27
N ASP A 854 -18.02 -48.54 19.67
CA ASP A 854 -17.54 -47.17 19.43
C ASP A 854 -16.28 -47.10 18.54
N ASN A 855 -16.14 -48.04 17.59
CA ASN A 855 -15.07 -48.04 16.57
C ASN A 855 -15.61 -47.57 15.21
N ILE A 856 -14.76 -47.38 14.20
CA ILE A 856 -15.22 -47.23 12.82
C ILE A 856 -15.90 -48.53 12.38
N ASP A 857 -15.19 -49.66 12.50
CA ASP A 857 -15.68 -51.01 12.27
C ASP A 857 -15.40 -51.91 13.48
N GLY A 858 -16.34 -52.78 13.85
CA GLY A 858 -16.20 -53.61 15.05
C GLY A 858 -15.16 -54.74 14.90
N VAL A 859 -15.46 -55.70 14.03
CA VAL A 859 -14.61 -56.88 13.76
C VAL A 859 -14.33 -56.96 12.26
N VAL A 860 -13.08 -56.85 11.85
CA VAL A 860 -12.68 -56.90 10.44
C VAL A 860 -11.84 -58.15 10.18
N VAL A 861 -12.32 -58.98 9.24
CA VAL A 861 -11.67 -60.25 8.87
C VAL A 861 -11.47 -60.31 7.36
N ILE A 862 -10.21 -60.43 6.94
CA ILE A 862 -9.78 -60.36 5.54
C ILE A 862 -8.98 -61.61 5.19
N SER A 863 -9.35 -62.28 4.09
CA SER A 863 -8.63 -63.46 3.56
C SER A 863 -8.32 -64.54 4.60
N SER A 864 -9.22 -64.75 5.56
CA SER A 864 -8.97 -65.59 6.74
C SER A 864 -10.01 -66.71 6.85
N GLY A 865 -9.73 -67.75 7.65
CA GLY A 865 -10.71 -68.80 7.84
C GLY A 865 -10.54 -69.72 9.05
N ASN A 866 -11.44 -70.69 9.19
CA ASN A 866 -11.53 -71.58 10.37
C ASN A 866 -11.67 -70.80 11.70
N GLY A 867 -12.54 -69.78 11.71
CA GLY A 867 -12.69 -68.86 12.84
C GLY A 867 -13.94 -69.09 13.68
N VAL A 868 -13.92 -68.61 14.92
CA VAL A 868 -15.08 -68.59 15.83
C VAL A 868 -15.19 -67.20 16.47
N ILE A 869 -16.38 -66.59 16.40
CA ILE A 869 -16.74 -65.38 17.16
C ILE A 869 -17.92 -65.76 18.05
N LYS A 870 -17.79 -65.65 19.38
CA LYS A 870 -18.79 -66.18 20.29
C LYS A 870 -18.96 -65.37 21.57
N ASN A 871 -20.19 -65.21 22.04
CA ASN A 871 -20.48 -64.45 23.27
C ASN A 871 -19.93 -63.01 23.21
N THR A 872 -19.92 -62.40 22.03
CA THR A 872 -19.30 -61.08 21.78
C THR A 872 -20.36 -60.01 21.57
N ILE A 873 -20.13 -58.83 22.12
CA ILE A 873 -20.95 -57.62 21.89
C ILE A 873 -20.24 -56.76 20.84
N ILE A 874 -20.98 -56.33 19.82
CA ILE A 874 -20.46 -55.54 18.69
C ILE A 874 -21.48 -54.46 18.37
N SER A 875 -21.24 -53.23 18.84
CA SER A 875 -22.29 -52.21 18.82
C SER A 875 -21.79 -50.79 18.77
N PHE A 876 -22.61 -49.87 18.27
CA PHE A 876 -22.27 -48.45 18.19
C PHE A 876 -21.04 -48.15 17.33
N ASN A 877 -20.72 -49.01 16.36
CA ASN A 877 -19.65 -48.73 15.40
C ASN A 877 -20.19 -47.83 14.27
N THR A 878 -19.36 -46.90 13.80
CA THR A 878 -19.75 -45.87 12.83
C THR A 878 -20.17 -46.45 11.49
N ASN A 879 -19.49 -47.50 11.03
CA ASN A 879 -19.76 -48.22 9.78
C ASN A 879 -20.35 -49.60 10.05
N ASP A 880 -19.55 -50.66 9.99
CA ASP A 880 -20.04 -52.04 10.08
C ASP A 880 -19.72 -52.68 11.45
N GLY A 881 -20.61 -53.56 11.91
CA GLY A 881 -20.34 -54.37 13.09
C GLY A 881 -19.26 -55.42 12.79
N VAL A 882 -19.49 -56.26 11.78
CA VAL A 882 -18.57 -57.32 11.37
C VAL A 882 -18.37 -57.30 9.87
N ILE A 883 -17.12 -57.31 9.43
CA ILE A 883 -16.72 -57.40 8.02
C ILE A 883 -16.00 -58.71 7.76
N PHE A 884 -16.43 -59.44 6.73
CA PHE A 884 -15.71 -60.55 6.12
C PHE A 884 -15.44 -60.23 4.66
N ARG A 885 -14.15 -60.07 4.32
CA ARG A 885 -13.70 -59.89 2.94
C ARG A 885 -12.95 -61.14 2.49
N SER A 886 -13.45 -61.83 1.48
CA SER A 886 -12.84 -63.05 0.89
C SER A 886 -12.38 -64.06 1.95
N SER A 887 -13.22 -64.29 2.96
CA SER A 887 -12.96 -65.16 4.11
C SER A 887 -13.92 -66.35 4.11
N HIS A 888 -13.58 -67.43 4.82
CA HIS A 888 -14.37 -68.68 4.78
C HIS A 888 -14.28 -69.50 6.08
N ASP A 889 -15.20 -70.44 6.29
CA ASP A 889 -15.25 -71.37 7.43
C ASP A 889 -15.26 -70.67 8.80
N ILE A 890 -16.08 -69.62 8.97
CA ILE A 890 -16.17 -68.86 10.22
C ILE A 890 -17.56 -69.00 10.86
N SER A 891 -17.60 -69.24 12.17
CA SER A 891 -18.84 -69.31 12.94
C SER A 891 -19.03 -68.10 13.85
N ILE A 892 -20.25 -67.58 13.92
CA ILE A 892 -20.69 -66.53 14.85
C ILE A 892 -21.75 -67.13 15.74
N THR A 893 -21.58 -67.13 17.06
CA THR A 893 -22.52 -67.81 17.97
C THR A 893 -22.81 -67.01 19.24
N ASN A 894 -24.08 -66.81 19.58
CA ASN A 894 -24.47 -66.10 20.80
C ASN A 894 -23.86 -64.69 20.91
N CYS A 895 -23.82 -63.95 19.79
CA CYS A 895 -23.33 -62.58 19.75
C CYS A 895 -24.48 -61.57 19.73
N ASN A 896 -24.23 -60.35 20.21
CA ASN A 896 -25.14 -59.22 20.08
C ASN A 896 -24.51 -58.17 19.16
N ILE A 897 -25.08 -58.00 17.96
CA ILE A 897 -24.54 -57.12 16.92
C ILE A 897 -25.59 -56.04 16.62
N SER A 898 -25.41 -54.84 17.18
CA SER A 898 -26.51 -53.87 17.16
C SER A 898 -26.09 -52.41 17.13
N SER A 899 -26.93 -51.54 16.58
CA SER A 899 -26.70 -50.08 16.54
C SER A 899 -25.42 -49.69 15.78
N ASN A 900 -25.09 -50.38 14.68
CA ASN A 900 -23.97 -50.00 13.81
C ASN A 900 -24.51 -49.18 12.62
N GLY A 901 -23.77 -48.16 12.19
CA GLY A 901 -24.28 -47.15 11.25
C GLY A 901 -24.61 -47.66 9.84
N GLN A 902 -23.98 -48.75 9.41
CA GLN A 902 -24.23 -49.44 8.14
C GLN A 902 -24.70 -50.87 8.38
N ARG A 903 -23.85 -51.90 8.21
CA ARG A 903 -24.27 -53.31 8.29
C ARG A 903 -23.95 -53.89 9.66
N GLY A 904 -24.84 -54.72 10.20
CA GLY A 904 -24.53 -55.55 11.35
C GLY A 904 -23.43 -56.56 11.00
N ILE A 905 -23.67 -57.36 9.96
CA ILE A 905 -22.68 -58.28 9.39
C ILE A 905 -22.60 -58.07 7.88
N ASN A 906 -21.40 -57.85 7.37
CA ASN A 906 -21.11 -57.65 5.96
C ASN A 906 -20.15 -58.73 5.45
N MET A 907 -20.65 -59.66 4.64
CA MET A 907 -19.86 -60.71 3.99
C MET A 907 -19.78 -60.40 2.50
N TYR A 908 -18.56 -60.25 1.98
CA TYR A 908 -18.38 -60.05 0.55
C TYR A 908 -17.07 -60.61 0.01
N SER A 909 -17.08 -61.00 -1.27
CA SER A 909 -15.87 -61.35 -2.01
C SER A 909 -15.89 -60.74 -3.41
N VAL A 910 -14.69 -60.51 -3.97
CA VAL A 910 -14.48 -59.94 -5.32
C VAL A 910 -15.01 -60.89 -6.40
N GLY A 911 -14.91 -62.20 -6.17
CA GLY A 911 -15.49 -63.26 -6.99
C GLY A 911 -16.42 -64.15 -6.16
N LYS A 912 -17.24 -64.95 -6.83
CA LYS A 912 -18.15 -65.90 -6.16
C LYS A 912 -17.36 -67.02 -5.50
N GLU A 913 -17.48 -67.16 -4.19
CA GLU A 913 -16.69 -68.11 -3.37
C GLU A 913 -17.56 -68.86 -2.37
N ASN A 914 -17.15 -70.08 -1.97
CA ASN A 914 -17.81 -70.80 -0.88
C ASN A 914 -17.36 -70.22 0.47
N GLY A 915 -18.27 -69.55 1.17
CA GLY A 915 -17.98 -68.97 2.48
C GLY A 915 -18.09 -69.99 3.61
N ASN A 916 -19.09 -70.88 3.59
CA ASN A 916 -19.36 -71.81 4.70
C ASN A 916 -19.44 -71.12 6.07
N PHE A 917 -19.99 -69.90 6.11
CA PHE A 917 -20.22 -69.17 7.35
C PHE A 917 -21.38 -69.77 8.14
N ALA A 918 -21.29 -69.80 9.48
CA ALA A 918 -22.33 -70.32 10.36
C ALA A 918 -22.72 -69.28 11.44
N ILE A 919 -23.82 -68.58 11.25
CA ILE A 919 -24.35 -67.59 12.21
C ILE A 919 -25.45 -68.27 13.02
N LYS A 920 -25.27 -68.33 14.34
CA LYS A 920 -26.17 -69.07 15.23
C LYS A 920 -26.49 -68.34 16.52
N ASP A 921 -27.70 -68.51 17.05
CA ASP A 921 -28.08 -68.08 18.41
C ASP A 921 -27.80 -66.58 18.68
N SER A 922 -27.71 -65.74 17.65
CA SER A 922 -27.20 -64.37 17.74
C SER A 922 -28.31 -63.34 17.51
N THR A 923 -28.14 -62.16 18.09
CA THR A 923 -29.07 -61.03 17.91
C THR A 923 -28.44 -59.99 16.98
N ILE A 924 -29.15 -59.60 15.93
CA ILE A 924 -28.71 -58.58 14.96
C ILE A 924 -29.80 -57.52 14.81
N SER A 925 -29.55 -56.28 15.25
CA SER A 925 -30.63 -55.27 15.30
C SER A 925 -30.18 -53.82 15.21
N PHE A 926 -31.07 -52.92 14.79
CA PHE A 926 -30.80 -51.47 14.74
C PHE A 926 -29.61 -51.09 13.84
N ASN A 927 -29.43 -51.77 12.71
CA ASN A 927 -28.43 -51.40 11.69
C ASN A 927 -29.14 -50.94 10.41
N TRP A 928 -28.44 -50.35 9.45
CA TRP A 928 -29.01 -50.10 8.13
C TRP A 928 -29.37 -51.43 7.43
N LEU A 929 -28.46 -52.39 7.45
CA LEU A 929 -28.68 -53.79 7.01
C LEU A 929 -28.31 -54.74 8.14
N GLY A 930 -29.13 -55.74 8.43
CA GLY A 930 -28.81 -56.74 9.44
C GLY A 930 -27.63 -57.62 9.01
N ILE A 931 -27.86 -58.49 8.05
CA ILE A 931 -26.86 -59.41 7.49
C ILE A 931 -26.83 -59.25 5.97
N ASN A 932 -25.70 -58.79 5.43
CA ASN A 932 -25.45 -58.67 3.99
C ASN A 932 -24.49 -59.77 3.54
N ILE A 933 -24.88 -60.54 2.51
CA ILE A 933 -24.06 -61.58 1.90
C ILE A 933 -23.99 -61.33 0.39
N GLU A 934 -22.79 -61.07 -0.12
CA GLU A 934 -22.53 -60.69 -1.50
C GLU A 934 -21.43 -61.53 -2.15
N ASN A 935 -21.79 -62.29 -3.21
CA ASN A 935 -20.91 -63.25 -3.89
C ASN A 935 -20.32 -64.33 -2.95
N VAL A 936 -21.04 -64.72 -1.90
CA VAL A 936 -20.58 -65.74 -0.95
C VAL A 936 -21.64 -66.83 -0.80
N ASP A 937 -21.26 -68.06 -1.13
CA ASP A 937 -22.15 -69.22 -1.20
C ASP A 937 -22.08 -70.10 0.06
N SER A 938 -23.07 -70.98 0.19
CA SER A 938 -23.05 -72.11 1.14
C SER A 938 -23.05 -71.73 2.63
N ASN A 939 -23.69 -70.62 3.00
CA ASN A 939 -23.73 -70.14 4.39
C ASN A 939 -24.96 -70.61 5.15
N LYS A 940 -24.89 -70.60 6.48
CA LYS A 940 -25.96 -71.01 7.40
C LYS A 940 -26.28 -69.91 8.39
N ILE A 941 -27.56 -69.55 8.51
CA ILE A 941 -28.09 -68.61 9.49
C ILE A 941 -29.19 -69.33 10.26
N GLU A 942 -28.93 -69.65 11.53
CA GLU A 942 -29.77 -70.56 12.32
C GLU A 942 -30.11 -69.99 13.71
N ASN A 943 -31.38 -70.02 14.12
CA ASN A 943 -31.80 -69.61 15.47
C ASN A 943 -31.34 -68.18 15.88
N ALA A 944 -31.20 -67.27 14.91
CA ALA A 944 -30.89 -65.88 15.15
C ALA A 944 -32.16 -65.04 15.35
N THR A 945 -32.05 -63.93 16.08
CA THR A 945 -33.09 -62.91 16.21
C THR A 945 -32.64 -61.64 15.50
N ILE A 946 -33.32 -61.28 14.41
CA ILE A 946 -32.91 -60.21 13.49
C ILE A 946 -34.04 -59.20 13.39
N TYR A 947 -33.85 -57.99 13.90
CA TYR A 947 -34.97 -57.06 13.99
C TYR A 947 -34.61 -55.59 13.94
N GLU A 948 -35.57 -54.77 13.52
CA GLU A 948 -35.47 -53.29 13.53
C GLU A 948 -34.22 -52.80 12.79
N ASN A 949 -33.88 -53.43 11.65
CA ASN A 949 -32.88 -52.92 10.73
C ASN A 949 -33.58 -52.10 9.65
N GLU A 950 -33.00 -50.96 9.26
CA GLU A 950 -33.70 -49.99 8.41
C GLU A 950 -34.08 -50.53 7.03
N LYS A 951 -33.27 -51.44 6.46
CA LYS A 951 -33.50 -52.09 5.17
C LYS A 951 -33.81 -53.56 5.32
N SER A 952 -32.86 -54.43 4.98
CA SER A 952 -33.06 -55.88 4.99
C SER A 952 -32.54 -56.48 6.30
N GLY A 953 -33.32 -57.36 6.92
CA GLY A 953 -32.85 -58.22 8.00
C GLY A 953 -31.75 -59.15 7.50
N ILE A 954 -32.02 -59.88 6.42
CA ILE A 954 -31.04 -60.68 5.68
C ILE A 954 -31.09 -60.31 4.20
N ARG A 955 -29.95 -60.00 3.60
CA ARG A 955 -29.80 -59.75 2.16
C ARG A 955 -28.82 -60.74 1.54
N LEU A 956 -29.28 -61.46 0.52
CA LEU A 956 -28.47 -62.31 -0.35
C LEU A 956 -28.38 -61.66 -1.74
N PHE A 957 -27.18 -61.28 -2.15
CA PHE A 957 -26.92 -60.75 -3.49
C PHE A 957 -25.92 -61.65 -4.21
N LYS A 958 -26.33 -62.25 -5.33
CA LYS A 958 -25.50 -63.17 -6.13
C LYS A 958 -24.88 -64.31 -5.31
N SER A 959 -25.62 -64.83 -4.33
CA SER A 959 -25.12 -65.74 -3.31
C SER A 959 -26.01 -66.97 -3.21
N ASP A 960 -25.48 -68.12 -3.61
CA ASP A 960 -26.26 -69.35 -3.80
C ASP A 960 -26.11 -70.33 -2.63
N ASN A 961 -26.99 -71.33 -2.59
CA ASN A 961 -26.91 -72.48 -1.70
C ASN A 961 -26.88 -72.09 -0.20
N ASN A 962 -27.52 -70.98 0.18
CA ASN A 962 -27.59 -70.51 1.56
C ASN A 962 -28.75 -71.17 2.33
N PHE A 963 -28.55 -71.45 3.62
CA PHE A 963 -29.52 -72.09 4.51
C PHE A 963 -29.93 -71.13 5.63
N ILE A 964 -31.15 -70.64 5.61
CA ILE A 964 -31.71 -69.71 6.59
C ILE A 964 -32.80 -70.45 7.36
N SER A 965 -32.57 -70.81 8.62
CA SER A 965 -33.56 -71.59 9.35
C SER A 965 -33.78 -71.23 10.82
N SER A 966 -35.00 -71.46 11.31
CA SER A 966 -35.35 -71.26 12.72
C SER A 966 -35.12 -69.83 13.27
N ASN A 967 -35.04 -68.81 12.40
CA ASN A 967 -34.78 -67.44 12.81
C ASN A 967 -36.08 -66.69 13.14
N ARG A 968 -35.98 -65.66 13.98
CA ARG A 968 -37.03 -64.67 14.23
C ARG A 968 -36.65 -63.36 13.55
N ILE A 969 -37.41 -62.94 12.54
CA ILE A 969 -37.09 -61.79 11.68
C ILE A 969 -38.25 -60.79 11.68
N TYR A 970 -38.07 -59.60 12.23
CA TYR A 970 -39.17 -58.62 12.31
C TYR A 970 -38.79 -57.14 12.32
N GLY A 971 -39.69 -56.26 11.89
CA GLY A 971 -39.47 -54.80 11.92
C GLY A 971 -38.45 -54.29 10.90
N ASN A 972 -38.30 -54.94 9.74
CA ASN A 972 -37.39 -54.49 8.67
C ASN A 972 -38.20 -54.14 7.40
N GLU A 973 -37.65 -53.37 6.47
CA GLU A 973 -38.28 -53.20 5.14
C GLU A 973 -38.38 -54.55 4.42
N TYR A 974 -37.30 -55.32 4.42
CA TYR A 974 -37.29 -56.69 3.91
C TYR A 974 -36.84 -57.65 5.00
N GLY A 975 -37.65 -58.65 5.36
CA GLY A 975 -37.21 -59.70 6.28
C GLY A 975 -36.02 -60.48 5.69
N ILE A 976 -36.25 -61.12 4.54
CA ILE A 976 -35.22 -61.76 3.72
C ILE A 976 -35.32 -61.25 2.29
N HIS A 977 -34.26 -60.63 1.78
CA HIS A 977 -34.17 -60.10 0.42
C HIS A 977 -33.15 -60.88 -0.40
N MET A 978 -33.62 -61.62 -1.40
CA MET A 978 -32.79 -62.38 -2.33
C MET A 978 -32.77 -61.74 -3.71
N ILE A 979 -31.57 -61.49 -4.23
CA ILE A 979 -31.36 -60.85 -5.52
C ILE A 979 -30.35 -61.67 -6.31
N ASN A 980 -30.73 -62.11 -7.52
CA ASN A 980 -29.86 -62.90 -8.41
C ASN A 980 -29.20 -64.11 -7.71
N SER A 981 -29.93 -64.78 -6.82
CA SER A 981 -29.40 -65.85 -5.95
C SER A 981 -30.18 -67.14 -6.16
N GLU A 982 -29.49 -68.28 -6.15
CA GLU A 982 -30.10 -69.57 -6.47
C GLU A 982 -29.94 -70.62 -5.37
N LEU A 983 -30.74 -71.70 -5.46
CA LEU A 983 -30.59 -72.94 -4.67
C LEU A 983 -30.64 -72.78 -3.14
N SER A 984 -31.10 -71.64 -2.63
CA SER A 984 -31.12 -71.36 -1.19
C SER A 984 -32.38 -71.91 -0.53
N ASN A 985 -32.26 -72.31 0.73
CA ASN A 985 -33.34 -72.91 1.52
C ASN A 985 -33.63 -72.06 2.76
N ILE A 986 -34.87 -71.59 2.84
CA ILE A 986 -35.43 -70.78 3.91
C ILE A 986 -36.43 -71.67 4.65
N SER A 987 -36.14 -72.09 5.88
CA SER A 987 -37.00 -73.06 6.57
C SER A 987 -37.28 -72.76 8.04
N ILE A 988 -38.53 -72.93 8.46
CA ILE A 988 -38.93 -72.86 9.89
C ILE A 988 -38.64 -71.48 10.51
N ASN A 989 -38.64 -70.40 9.72
CA ASN A 989 -38.44 -69.04 10.24
C ASN A 989 -39.79 -68.42 10.67
N GLU A 990 -39.75 -67.58 11.69
CA GLU A 990 -40.83 -66.68 12.10
C GLU A 990 -40.52 -65.28 11.55
N ILE A 991 -41.21 -64.88 10.47
CA ILE A 991 -40.98 -63.64 9.74
C ILE A 991 -42.23 -62.77 9.90
N ARG A 992 -42.12 -61.65 10.62
CA ARG A 992 -43.30 -60.83 10.94
C ARG A 992 -43.05 -59.34 10.93
N GLU A 993 -44.07 -58.51 10.73
CA GLU A 993 -43.95 -57.04 10.88
C GLU A 993 -42.85 -56.45 9.98
N ASN A 994 -42.71 -56.94 8.74
CA ASN A 994 -41.82 -56.35 7.73
C ASN A 994 -42.67 -55.73 6.61
N ASP A 995 -42.14 -54.82 5.79
CA ASP A 995 -42.90 -54.39 4.60
C ASP A 995 -43.03 -55.59 3.66
N GLU A 996 -41.94 -56.29 3.38
CA GLU A 996 -41.96 -57.58 2.71
C GLU A 996 -41.23 -58.66 3.53
N GLY A 997 -41.91 -59.76 3.83
CA GLY A 997 -41.37 -60.86 4.62
C GLY A 997 -40.19 -61.55 3.91
N VAL A 998 -40.45 -62.11 2.74
CA VAL A 998 -39.44 -62.68 1.84
C VAL A 998 -39.60 -62.06 0.45
N ASN A 999 -38.58 -61.38 -0.05
CA ASN A 999 -38.52 -60.85 -1.41
C ASN A 999 -37.55 -61.67 -2.25
N LEU A 1000 -38.05 -62.27 -3.32
CA LEU A 1000 -37.26 -62.93 -4.36
C LEU A 1000 -37.27 -62.09 -5.63
N SER A 1001 -36.10 -61.57 -5.99
CA SER A 1001 -35.88 -60.78 -7.21
C SER A 1001 -34.86 -61.49 -8.09
N GLN A 1002 -35.28 -61.97 -9.27
CA GLN A 1002 -34.41 -62.72 -10.20
C GLN A 1002 -33.72 -63.93 -9.53
N SER A 1003 -34.40 -64.59 -8.60
CA SER A 1003 -33.81 -65.64 -7.76
C SER A 1003 -34.52 -66.97 -8.02
N HIS A 1004 -33.75 -68.04 -8.22
CA HIS A 1004 -34.29 -69.29 -8.77
C HIS A 1004 -34.02 -70.51 -7.90
N MET A 1005 -34.92 -71.50 -7.99
CA MET A 1005 -34.84 -72.75 -7.24
C MET A 1005 -34.77 -72.54 -5.72
N VAL A 1006 -35.45 -71.51 -5.23
CA VAL A 1006 -35.50 -71.19 -3.80
C VAL A 1006 -36.50 -72.12 -3.10
N LYS A 1007 -36.14 -72.66 -1.93
CA LYS A 1007 -37.05 -73.53 -1.15
C LYS A 1007 -37.51 -72.82 0.11
N LEU A 1008 -38.81 -72.69 0.30
CA LEU A 1008 -39.44 -72.20 1.51
C LEU A 1008 -40.16 -73.37 2.19
N PHE A 1009 -39.73 -73.77 3.39
CA PHE A 1009 -40.36 -74.89 4.11
C PHE A 1009 -40.72 -74.53 5.56
N GLY A 1010 -41.99 -74.64 5.94
CA GLY A 1010 -42.35 -74.51 7.37
C GLY A 1010 -42.29 -73.09 7.93
N ASN A 1011 -42.16 -72.04 7.10
CA ASN A 1011 -42.03 -70.67 7.59
C ASN A 1011 -43.38 -70.08 7.98
N THR A 1012 -43.41 -69.24 8.99
CA THR A 1012 -44.56 -68.38 9.33
C THR A 1012 -44.27 -66.97 8.88
N LEU A 1013 -45.09 -66.42 7.99
CA LEU A 1013 -44.98 -65.08 7.41
C LEU A 1013 -46.25 -64.29 7.73
N ASN A 1014 -46.16 -63.31 8.64
CA ASN A 1014 -47.34 -62.59 9.11
C ASN A 1014 -47.17 -61.09 9.34
N ASN A 1015 -48.29 -60.35 9.37
CA ASN A 1015 -48.33 -58.91 9.63
C ASN A 1015 -47.38 -58.09 8.74
N SER A 1016 -47.29 -58.42 7.44
CA SER A 1016 -46.44 -57.72 6.47
C SER A 1016 -47.26 -57.21 5.27
N ASP A 1017 -46.79 -56.21 4.52
CA ASP A 1017 -47.49 -55.79 3.29
C ASP A 1017 -47.49 -56.92 2.26
N THR A 1018 -46.36 -57.64 2.15
CA THR A 1018 -46.27 -58.87 1.38
C THR A 1018 -45.54 -59.95 2.16
N GLY A 1019 -46.15 -61.11 2.39
CA GLY A 1019 -45.50 -62.26 3.02
C GLY A 1019 -44.36 -62.79 2.15
N LEU A 1020 -44.66 -63.24 0.93
CA LEU A 1020 -43.68 -63.64 -0.09
C LEU A 1020 -43.89 -62.84 -1.38
N TYR A 1021 -42.90 -62.04 -1.77
CA TYR A 1021 -42.80 -61.45 -3.10
C TYR A 1021 -41.89 -62.30 -4.00
N ALA A 1022 -42.34 -62.59 -5.22
CA ALA A 1022 -41.54 -63.26 -6.25
C ALA A 1022 -41.63 -62.52 -7.59
N GLY A 1023 -40.55 -61.87 -8.00
CA GLY A 1023 -40.40 -61.19 -9.29
C GLY A 1023 -39.33 -61.86 -10.14
N ASP A 1024 -39.68 -62.29 -11.36
CA ASP A 1024 -38.77 -62.98 -12.28
C ASP A 1024 -38.04 -64.17 -11.61
N SER A 1025 -38.72 -64.92 -10.74
CA SER A 1025 -38.11 -65.85 -9.77
C SER A 1025 -38.75 -67.24 -9.82
N SER A 1026 -38.12 -68.24 -9.19
CA SER A 1026 -38.76 -69.56 -8.97
C SER A 1026 -38.56 -70.10 -7.57
N ALA A 1027 -39.64 -70.61 -6.98
CA ALA A 1027 -39.63 -71.14 -5.62
C ALA A 1027 -40.58 -72.32 -5.38
N ASP A 1028 -40.15 -73.25 -4.54
CA ASP A 1028 -40.94 -74.34 -3.95
C ASP A 1028 -41.30 -73.93 -2.51
N VAL A 1029 -42.59 -73.71 -2.25
CA VAL A 1029 -43.14 -73.21 -0.99
C VAL A 1029 -44.01 -74.30 -0.36
N THR A 1030 -43.47 -74.97 0.63
CA THR A 1030 -44.12 -76.12 1.27
C THR A 1030 -44.39 -75.86 2.75
N ASN A 1031 -45.56 -76.23 3.26
CA ASN A 1031 -45.90 -76.19 4.69
C ASN A 1031 -45.71 -74.80 5.35
N CYS A 1032 -45.89 -73.71 4.60
CA CYS A 1032 -45.74 -72.34 5.11
C CYS A 1032 -47.09 -71.74 5.54
N ILE A 1033 -47.05 -70.85 6.53
CA ILE A 1033 -48.22 -70.14 7.07
C ILE A 1033 -48.12 -68.67 6.68
N PHE A 1034 -49.09 -68.17 5.92
CA PHE A 1034 -49.23 -66.78 5.52
C PHE A 1034 -50.48 -66.18 6.19
N LYS A 1035 -50.29 -65.26 7.15
CA LYS A 1035 -51.41 -64.74 7.94
C LYS A 1035 -51.35 -63.23 8.16
N GLU A 1036 -52.48 -62.54 8.12
CA GLU A 1036 -52.57 -61.11 8.46
C GLU A 1036 -51.66 -60.21 7.58
N ASN A 1037 -51.42 -60.59 6.31
CA ASN A 1037 -50.67 -59.76 5.36
C ASN A 1037 -51.61 -59.04 4.39
N ASP A 1038 -51.17 -57.94 3.77
CA ASP A 1038 -51.90 -57.37 2.64
C ASP A 1038 -51.85 -58.33 1.44
N LYS A 1039 -50.71 -58.97 1.19
CA LYS A 1039 -50.55 -60.07 0.22
C LYS A 1039 -49.81 -61.21 0.88
N GLY A 1040 -50.43 -62.37 1.06
CA GLY A 1040 -49.73 -63.58 1.54
C GLY A 1040 -48.61 -63.95 0.58
N VAL A 1041 -48.95 -64.16 -0.70
CA VAL A 1041 -47.97 -64.31 -1.79
C VAL A 1041 -48.30 -63.32 -2.92
N TYR A 1042 -47.29 -62.62 -3.41
CA TYR A 1042 -47.35 -61.83 -4.64
C TYR A 1042 -46.31 -62.31 -5.66
N ALA A 1043 -46.75 -62.84 -6.80
CA ALA A 1043 -45.87 -63.36 -7.84
C ALA A 1043 -46.06 -62.64 -9.17
N ARG A 1044 -44.95 -62.31 -9.84
CA ARG A 1044 -44.91 -61.71 -11.17
C ARG A 1044 -43.81 -62.32 -12.03
N HIS A 1045 -44.11 -62.73 -13.27
CA HIS A 1045 -43.16 -63.38 -14.19
C HIS A 1045 -42.37 -64.54 -13.54
N SER A 1046 -43.02 -65.28 -12.65
CA SER A 1046 -42.36 -66.25 -11.76
C SER A 1046 -42.94 -67.65 -11.92
N SER A 1047 -42.23 -68.65 -11.39
CA SER A 1047 -42.69 -70.04 -11.31
C SER A 1047 -42.74 -70.50 -9.86
N LEU A 1048 -43.95 -70.71 -9.32
CA LEU A 1048 -44.14 -71.11 -7.94
C LEU A 1048 -44.84 -72.46 -7.83
N ASP A 1049 -44.26 -73.36 -7.05
CA ASP A 1049 -44.91 -74.59 -6.59
C ASP A 1049 -45.24 -74.42 -5.11
N ILE A 1050 -46.52 -74.46 -4.74
CA ILE A 1050 -47.00 -74.19 -3.39
C ILE A 1050 -47.74 -75.43 -2.89
N THR A 1051 -47.33 -76.01 -1.77
CA THR A 1051 -47.91 -77.27 -1.26
C THR A 1051 -48.12 -77.24 0.25
N ASP A 1052 -49.23 -77.78 0.74
CA ASP A 1052 -49.54 -77.90 2.19
C ASP A 1052 -49.45 -76.55 2.95
N CYS A 1053 -49.68 -75.41 2.30
CA CYS A 1053 -49.58 -74.08 2.91
C CYS A 1053 -50.94 -73.55 3.39
N SER A 1054 -50.94 -72.65 4.39
CA SER A 1054 -52.15 -71.98 4.87
C SER A 1054 -52.11 -70.47 4.64
N PHE A 1055 -53.18 -69.90 4.10
CA PHE A 1055 -53.35 -68.48 3.81
C PHE A 1055 -54.59 -67.96 4.53
N THR A 1056 -54.41 -67.23 5.64
CA THR A 1056 -55.52 -66.81 6.51
C THR A 1056 -55.55 -65.32 6.80
N ASN A 1057 -56.71 -64.68 6.66
CA ASN A 1057 -56.91 -63.26 7.03
C ASN A 1057 -55.94 -62.29 6.31
N ASN A 1058 -55.64 -62.56 5.04
CA ASN A 1058 -54.87 -61.64 4.18
C ASN A 1058 -55.82 -60.85 3.26
N PHE A 1059 -55.41 -59.69 2.76
CA PHE A 1059 -56.21 -59.02 1.72
C PHE A 1059 -56.16 -59.84 0.40
N TYR A 1060 -54.98 -60.24 -0.05
CA TYR A 1060 -54.78 -61.30 -1.03
C TYR A 1060 -54.10 -62.49 -0.35
N GLY A 1061 -54.69 -63.69 -0.36
CA GLY A 1061 -54.01 -64.92 0.03
C GLY A 1061 -52.87 -65.20 -0.94
N LEU A 1062 -53.20 -65.42 -2.22
CA LEU A 1062 -52.25 -65.48 -3.33
C LEU A 1062 -52.67 -64.52 -4.43
N HIS A 1063 -51.75 -63.68 -4.88
CA HIS A 1063 -51.92 -62.81 -6.04
C HIS A 1063 -50.81 -63.09 -7.05
N VAL A 1064 -51.16 -63.62 -8.21
CA VAL A 1064 -50.22 -64.16 -9.19
C VAL A 1064 -50.51 -63.53 -10.55
N SER A 1065 -49.47 -62.97 -11.18
CA SER A 1065 -49.57 -62.28 -12.46
C SER A 1065 -48.50 -62.73 -13.45
N MET A 1066 -48.87 -63.03 -14.70
CA MET A 1066 -47.94 -63.42 -15.78
C MET A 1066 -46.96 -64.53 -15.36
N SER A 1067 -47.43 -65.49 -14.55
CA SER A 1067 -46.60 -66.48 -13.84
C SER A 1067 -47.17 -67.89 -14.00
N THR A 1068 -46.34 -68.92 -13.83
CA THR A 1068 -46.78 -70.31 -13.68
C THR A 1068 -46.94 -70.65 -12.21
N LEU A 1069 -48.03 -71.32 -11.86
CA LEU A 1069 -48.39 -71.60 -10.48
C LEU A 1069 -48.90 -73.02 -10.33
N SER A 1070 -48.38 -73.75 -9.35
CA SER A 1070 -48.98 -74.99 -8.84
C SER A 1070 -49.36 -74.78 -7.36
N VAL A 1071 -50.59 -75.10 -6.97
CA VAL A 1071 -51.08 -75.02 -5.59
C VAL A 1071 -51.71 -76.36 -5.22
N GLU A 1072 -51.14 -77.08 -4.26
CA GLU A 1072 -51.62 -78.40 -3.84
C GLU A 1072 -51.89 -78.43 -2.32
N LYS A 1073 -53.02 -79.00 -1.89
CA LYS A 1073 -53.34 -79.22 -0.45
C LYS A 1073 -53.25 -77.97 0.45
N CYS A 1074 -53.57 -76.80 -0.10
CA CYS A 1074 -53.51 -75.54 0.66
C CYS A 1074 -54.86 -75.17 1.29
N ASP A 1075 -54.80 -74.58 2.48
CA ASP A 1075 -55.95 -73.98 3.17
C ASP A 1075 -55.95 -72.47 2.89
N VAL A 1076 -57.02 -71.92 2.32
CA VAL A 1076 -57.14 -70.51 1.91
C VAL A 1076 -58.41 -69.92 2.50
N THR A 1077 -58.31 -69.27 3.65
CA THR A 1077 -59.45 -68.94 4.50
C THR A 1077 -59.49 -67.47 4.91
N GLU A 1078 -60.69 -66.90 4.99
CA GLU A 1078 -60.90 -65.54 5.56
C GLU A 1078 -60.13 -64.41 4.84
N ASN A 1079 -59.81 -64.54 3.55
CA ASN A 1079 -59.14 -63.50 2.77
C ASN A 1079 -60.13 -62.66 1.94
N ASN A 1080 -59.79 -61.43 1.55
CA ASN A 1080 -60.62 -60.72 0.55
C ASN A 1080 -60.51 -61.41 -0.82
N TYR A 1081 -59.31 -61.75 -1.24
CA TYR A 1081 -59.07 -62.59 -2.42
C TYR A 1081 -58.25 -63.81 -2.01
N GLY A 1082 -58.83 -65.00 -2.07
CA GLY A 1082 -58.18 -66.26 -1.73
C GLY A 1082 -57.03 -66.59 -2.69
N ILE A 1083 -57.36 -67.07 -3.90
CA ILE A 1083 -56.38 -67.28 -4.98
C ILE A 1083 -56.74 -66.37 -6.15
N SER A 1084 -55.84 -65.49 -6.55
CA SER A 1084 -56.04 -64.49 -7.60
C SER A 1084 -55.01 -64.66 -8.72
N LEU A 1085 -55.49 -64.96 -9.94
CA LEU A 1085 -54.69 -65.20 -11.14
C LEU A 1085 -54.95 -64.11 -12.20
N TYR A 1086 -53.89 -63.48 -12.70
CA TYR A 1086 -53.96 -62.46 -13.75
C TYR A 1086 -53.00 -62.80 -14.90
N SER A 1087 -53.52 -63.02 -16.11
CA SER A 1087 -52.71 -63.38 -17.27
C SER A 1087 -51.70 -64.51 -17.01
N SER A 1088 -52.08 -65.47 -16.17
CA SER A 1088 -51.21 -66.54 -15.66
C SER A 1088 -51.67 -67.89 -16.21
N ASP A 1089 -51.12 -68.27 -17.35
CA ASP A 1089 -51.54 -69.47 -18.08
C ASP A 1089 -50.97 -70.76 -17.45
N ASN A 1090 -51.73 -71.85 -17.55
CA ASN A 1090 -51.38 -73.18 -17.03
C ASN A 1090 -51.22 -73.25 -15.49
N ALA A 1091 -51.97 -72.45 -14.74
CA ALA A 1091 -52.02 -72.57 -13.29
C ALA A 1091 -52.72 -73.88 -12.86
N SER A 1092 -52.17 -74.60 -11.88
CA SER A 1092 -52.77 -75.81 -11.30
C SER A 1092 -53.16 -75.57 -9.85
N ILE A 1093 -54.39 -75.89 -9.47
CA ILE A 1093 -54.93 -75.79 -8.11
C ILE A 1093 -55.58 -77.13 -7.78
N GLU A 1094 -54.92 -77.96 -6.97
CA GLU A 1094 -55.32 -79.34 -6.73
C GLU A 1094 -55.46 -79.67 -5.24
N ASP A 1095 -56.42 -80.55 -4.91
CA ASP A 1095 -56.57 -81.14 -3.58
C ASP A 1095 -56.68 -80.11 -2.42
N CYS A 1096 -57.12 -78.87 -2.71
CA CYS A 1096 -57.28 -77.80 -1.72
C CYS A 1096 -58.69 -77.85 -1.11
N ASP A 1097 -58.81 -78.48 0.07
CA ASP A 1097 -60.09 -78.66 0.77
C ASP A 1097 -60.53 -77.46 1.64
N GLY A 1098 -59.68 -76.44 1.77
CA GLY A 1098 -59.88 -75.31 2.67
C GLY A 1098 -60.09 -73.95 2.01
N ILE A 1099 -60.76 -73.84 0.86
CA ILE A 1099 -61.02 -72.53 0.21
C ILE A 1099 -62.38 -71.97 0.66
N TYR A 1100 -62.43 -71.30 1.81
CA TYR A 1100 -63.70 -70.84 2.38
C TYR A 1100 -63.66 -69.52 3.16
N ASN A 1101 -64.83 -68.89 3.31
CA ASN A 1101 -65.00 -67.58 3.97
C ASN A 1101 -64.18 -66.43 3.37
N ASN A 1102 -63.84 -66.51 2.08
CA ASN A 1102 -63.19 -65.41 1.37
C ASN A 1102 -64.24 -64.50 0.67
N THR A 1103 -63.92 -63.25 0.37
CA THR A 1103 -64.77 -62.45 -0.54
C THR A 1103 -64.73 -63.06 -1.96
N TYR A 1104 -63.54 -63.35 -2.49
CA TYR A 1104 -63.35 -64.15 -3.70
C TYR A 1104 -62.56 -65.42 -3.34
N GLY A 1105 -63.12 -66.60 -3.50
CA GLY A 1105 -62.43 -67.89 -3.26
C GLY A 1105 -61.31 -68.10 -4.27
N ILE A 1106 -61.67 -68.29 -5.54
CA ILE A 1106 -60.72 -68.30 -6.67
C ILE A 1106 -61.18 -67.24 -7.68
N PHE A 1107 -60.31 -66.28 -7.96
CA PHE A 1107 -60.47 -65.23 -8.97
C PHE A 1107 -59.45 -65.43 -10.08
N SER A 1108 -59.89 -65.52 -11.32
CA SER A 1108 -59.02 -65.65 -12.49
C SER A 1108 -59.45 -64.66 -13.57
N ASN A 1109 -58.53 -63.79 -14.00
CA ASN A 1109 -58.75 -62.83 -15.08
C ASN A 1109 -57.69 -62.99 -16.18
N SER A 1110 -58.13 -63.04 -17.43
CA SER A 1110 -57.26 -63.13 -18.62
C SER A 1110 -56.27 -64.31 -18.60
N SER A 1111 -56.55 -65.35 -17.82
CA SER A 1111 -55.69 -66.52 -17.65
C SER A 1111 -56.33 -67.73 -18.32
N SER A 1112 -55.53 -68.50 -19.07
CA SER A 1112 -55.98 -69.67 -19.84
C SER A 1112 -55.34 -70.97 -19.35
N TYR A 1113 -56.00 -72.10 -19.62
CA TYR A 1113 -55.51 -73.43 -19.26
C TYR A 1113 -55.31 -73.68 -17.75
N ALA A 1114 -55.98 -72.92 -16.87
CA ALA A 1114 -55.93 -73.20 -15.44
C ALA A 1114 -56.72 -74.48 -15.12
N GLU A 1115 -56.12 -75.39 -14.34
CA GLU A 1115 -56.72 -76.64 -13.88
C GLU A 1115 -57.04 -76.57 -12.39
N ILE A 1116 -58.32 -76.62 -12.04
CA ILE A 1116 -58.82 -76.65 -10.66
C ILE A 1116 -59.40 -78.03 -10.39
N ARG A 1117 -58.75 -78.84 -9.56
CA ARG A 1117 -59.08 -80.26 -9.37
C ARG A 1117 -59.27 -80.63 -7.91
N ASN A 1118 -60.32 -81.38 -7.60
CA ASN A 1118 -60.53 -81.99 -6.27
C ASN A 1118 -60.44 -80.99 -5.09
N CYS A 1119 -60.94 -79.76 -5.30
CA CYS A 1119 -60.95 -78.71 -4.28
C CYS A 1119 -62.33 -78.56 -3.63
N SER A 1120 -62.39 -78.11 -2.38
CA SER A 1120 -63.61 -77.76 -1.67
C SER A 1120 -63.71 -76.24 -1.52
N ILE A 1121 -64.67 -75.61 -2.20
CA ILE A 1121 -64.85 -74.15 -2.28
C ILE A 1121 -66.23 -73.76 -1.73
N PHE A 1122 -66.29 -73.21 -0.52
CA PHE A 1122 -67.57 -72.95 0.15
C PHE A 1122 -67.59 -71.72 1.04
N GLY A 1123 -68.76 -71.16 1.35
CA GLY A 1123 -68.86 -70.04 2.29
C GLY A 1123 -68.25 -68.71 1.83
N ASN A 1124 -67.86 -68.59 0.55
CA ASN A 1124 -67.29 -67.36 -0.01
C ASN A 1124 -68.40 -66.42 -0.55
N GLU A 1125 -68.14 -65.12 -0.69
CA GLU A 1125 -69.06 -64.21 -1.40
C GLU A 1125 -69.07 -64.51 -2.91
N TYR A 1126 -67.91 -64.79 -3.49
CA TYR A 1126 -67.74 -65.30 -4.85
C TYR A 1126 -66.87 -66.56 -4.81
N GLY A 1127 -67.45 -67.75 -4.95
CA GLY A 1127 -66.71 -69.02 -4.87
C GLY A 1127 -65.64 -69.18 -5.95
N LEU A 1128 -66.06 -69.17 -7.22
CA LEU A 1128 -65.18 -69.25 -8.39
C LEU A 1128 -65.59 -68.17 -9.41
N PHE A 1129 -64.68 -67.25 -9.72
CA PHE A 1129 -64.90 -66.15 -10.66
C PHE A 1129 -63.84 -66.20 -11.76
N ILE A 1130 -64.24 -66.44 -13.01
CA ILE A 1130 -63.36 -66.53 -14.18
C ILE A 1130 -63.80 -65.50 -15.22
N GLU A 1131 -62.91 -64.59 -15.59
CA GLU A 1131 -63.13 -63.46 -16.50
C GLU A 1131 -62.07 -63.45 -17.62
N ASP A 1132 -62.48 -63.23 -18.87
CA ASP A 1132 -61.59 -63.04 -20.04
C ASP A 1132 -60.51 -64.12 -20.30
N GLY A 1133 -60.70 -65.36 -19.82
CA GLY A 1133 -59.81 -66.51 -20.04
C GLY A 1133 -60.38 -67.62 -20.93
N SER A 1134 -59.53 -68.51 -21.44
CA SER A 1134 -59.94 -69.64 -22.30
C SER A 1134 -59.42 -70.99 -21.80
N ASP A 1135 -60.11 -72.08 -22.13
CA ASP A 1135 -59.68 -73.46 -21.86
C ASP A 1135 -59.37 -73.81 -20.38
N ASN A 1136 -59.95 -73.07 -19.42
CA ASN A 1136 -59.86 -73.38 -17.99
C ASN A 1136 -60.73 -74.61 -17.63
N ARG A 1137 -60.22 -75.51 -16.78
CA ARG A 1137 -60.87 -76.77 -16.41
C ARG A 1137 -61.13 -76.84 -14.92
N VAL A 1138 -62.37 -77.15 -14.55
CA VAL A 1138 -62.77 -77.44 -13.16
C VAL A 1138 -63.24 -78.90 -13.09
N GLU A 1139 -62.58 -79.72 -12.29
CA GLU A 1139 -62.86 -81.15 -12.19
C GLU A 1139 -62.96 -81.63 -10.74
N LYS A 1140 -63.96 -82.45 -10.42
CA LYS A 1140 -64.11 -83.11 -9.10
C LYS A 1140 -64.11 -82.15 -7.90
N CYS A 1141 -64.43 -80.88 -8.10
CA CYS A 1141 -64.50 -79.89 -7.03
C CYS A 1141 -65.88 -79.87 -6.37
N THR A 1142 -65.93 -79.62 -5.06
CA THR A 1142 -67.18 -79.45 -4.29
C THR A 1142 -67.40 -77.97 -4.03
N ILE A 1143 -68.38 -77.35 -4.72
CA ILE A 1143 -68.67 -75.92 -4.62
C ILE A 1143 -70.08 -75.72 -4.05
N TYR A 1144 -70.21 -75.17 -2.83
CA TYR A 1144 -71.51 -75.04 -2.13
C TYR A 1144 -71.52 -73.87 -1.13
N ASN A 1145 -72.70 -73.38 -0.75
CA ASN A 1145 -72.86 -72.30 0.24
C ASN A 1145 -72.05 -71.02 -0.04
N ASN A 1146 -71.74 -70.72 -1.31
CA ASN A 1146 -71.23 -69.40 -1.72
C ASN A 1146 -72.43 -68.48 -2.03
N THR A 1147 -72.26 -67.17 -1.86
CA THR A 1147 -73.31 -66.16 -2.19
C THR A 1147 -73.34 -65.90 -3.69
#